data_AF-A0A2U3TH69-F1
#
_entry.id   AF-A0A2U3TH69-F1
#
_cell.length_a   1.000
_cell.length_b   1.000
_cell.length_c   1.000
_cell.angle_alpha   90.00
_cell.angle_beta   90.00
_cell.angle_gamma   90.00
#
_symmetry.space_group_name_H-M   'P 1'
#
loop_
_entity.id
_entity.type
_entity.pdbx_description
1 polymer ?
#
loop_
_entity_poly.entity_id
_entity_poly.type
_entity_poly.pdbx_seq_one_letter_code
_entity_poly.pdbx_strand_id
1 'polypeptide(L)'
;MLQRTLTEHAAECFFGDERLAAWLWQHLLQPADNLESDRWRRLQQDFYHLLVEGVEARYPREHRLTDVRQLMGRMLDGDLLLTPELPWLDELQQRLLQRNGDLLCYPEGEVQAYVRLAAGLDPALLAGWHLAHWMREIPRPDEHDIRRVVSAQTAFFAPLGNPSLPFADGHVHWGGVSMDSAILDAKLFASDDATLLKLPEDATGWQQEQFRVLLHLLQRARRLLVALMDQGQDWTNPHPSLSEPLGNAVRCPDWSLLIDSQVVANVGSADWLLGEFAQVMKEKGLNRWLWLNVYLCRCYSQHATKSLKRAAILCFWQTVNQLRRSLIMDGQGLTRFVERYFKSTLGRGGSPSHRVGIIWPGVSDVAEIKSSPSTFEKKFAKRIAKELVEKAKLQLPPPPYIFGEHEIPLDGKTLASIQALERWQFCGHFSRSQAHKQNHRPKPNSEKLWQEAKTVMDSLESASGWNAPEFLGGRLNPNFHFQPARWFRGLDVAGDENVLKIEWFAPVLRWLRSGFKSRTDGERASTGFHLSIHAGEDYAHLASGMRHIDETVRFCQMREGDRLGHALALGIEPKQWAARQGEMMLPLDEHLDNLVWLWHHASVLSGVLPLAQQVLPLFERRIARFWRLSHWWRVPDLMAGDDDGGDDQDASLSPAAGFDTSPLRHVTPDDLYQAWWLRRNCHYRLGKVGDGWQITSQELYALPDHKELSERRTLASQLYQTRHDWRRAEEMACDHAGVQVQQGRRIRKYQERLVIVRMGDEAVAHGGFHPKLGRKTDENILEDVDTPAELDFIHALQDWLLTEYDKLGLIIEANPTSNVYIARLKSHAEHPIFRWYPPDESALERGAAANLYGLRRGPVRVLVNTDDPGIMPTTLRTEFLLLREAALELKIGRTVAERWLETLRQYGIEQFHRNHLPVFEPT
;
A
#
# COMPACT_ATOMS: atom_id res chain seq x y z
N MET A 1 3.58 13.94 -0.58
CA MET A 1 4.45 13.54 -1.69
C MET A 1 5.84 14.08 -1.43
N LEU A 2 6.85 13.28 -1.76
CA LEU A 2 8.26 13.64 -1.63
C LEU A 2 8.56 14.96 -2.36
N GLN A 3 9.27 15.86 -1.70
CA GLN A 3 9.68 17.13 -2.32
C GLN A 3 10.62 16.85 -3.50
N ARG A 4 10.26 17.37 -4.68
CA ARG A 4 11.01 17.21 -5.93
C ARG A 4 11.53 18.56 -6.43
N THR A 5 12.57 18.50 -7.23
CA THR A 5 13.19 19.66 -7.87
C THR A 5 12.39 20.11 -9.11
N LEU A 6 12.60 21.35 -9.55
CA LEU A 6 12.03 21.85 -10.81
C LEU A 6 12.41 20.97 -12.01
N THR A 7 13.65 20.47 -12.07
CA THR A 7 14.12 19.60 -13.15
C THR A 7 13.40 18.25 -13.15
N GLU A 8 13.18 17.66 -11.97
CA GLU A 8 12.42 16.40 -11.82
C GLU A 8 10.95 16.60 -12.26
N HIS A 9 10.29 17.69 -11.84
CA HIS A 9 8.93 18.02 -12.27
C HIS A 9 8.82 18.32 -13.76
N ALA A 10 9.81 19.02 -14.33
CA ALA A 10 9.87 19.29 -15.75
C ALA A 10 10.02 18.00 -16.57
N ALA A 11 10.90 17.09 -16.15
CA ALA A 11 11.08 15.79 -16.80
C ALA A 11 9.79 14.96 -16.72
N GLU A 12 9.13 14.92 -15.57
CA GLU A 12 7.85 14.22 -15.39
C GLU A 12 6.76 14.79 -16.33
N CYS A 13 6.66 16.10 -16.46
CA CYS A 13 5.73 16.73 -17.40
C CYS A 13 6.11 16.43 -18.85
N PHE A 14 7.40 16.54 -19.22
CA PHE A 14 7.88 16.26 -20.57
C PHE A 14 7.55 14.82 -21.00
N PHE A 15 7.67 13.85 -20.10
CA PHE A 15 7.42 12.44 -20.39
C PHE A 15 6.04 11.94 -19.96
N GLY A 16 5.15 12.79 -19.45
CA GLY A 16 3.90 12.31 -18.84
C GLY A 16 2.75 13.32 -18.75
N ASP A 17 2.86 14.47 -19.40
CA ASP A 17 1.73 15.42 -19.55
C ASP A 17 0.74 14.94 -20.62
N GLU A 18 -0.55 14.98 -20.26
CA GLU A 18 -1.65 14.53 -21.11
C GLU A 18 -1.83 15.40 -22.35
N ARG A 19 -1.71 16.73 -22.20
CA ARG A 19 -1.90 17.69 -23.29
C ARG A 19 -0.80 17.54 -24.32
N LEU A 20 0.44 17.35 -23.89
CA LEU A 20 1.57 17.10 -24.79
C LEU A 20 1.36 15.83 -25.61
N ALA A 21 0.96 14.73 -24.97
CA ALA A 21 0.73 13.47 -25.67
C ALA A 21 -0.45 13.54 -26.65
N ALA A 22 -1.55 14.19 -26.24
CA ALA A 22 -2.70 14.39 -27.11
C ALA A 22 -2.35 15.27 -28.32
N TRP A 23 -1.56 16.31 -28.10
CA TRP A 23 -1.12 17.23 -29.14
C TRP A 23 -0.14 16.54 -30.12
N LEU A 24 0.83 15.75 -29.65
CA LEU A 24 1.69 14.92 -30.52
C LEU A 24 0.87 13.88 -31.30
N TRP A 25 -0.09 13.23 -30.66
CA TRP A 25 -0.99 12.28 -31.31
C TRP A 25 -1.78 12.94 -32.45
N GLN A 26 -2.38 14.10 -32.19
CA GLN A 26 -3.09 14.86 -33.22
C GLN A 26 -2.17 15.26 -34.37
N HIS A 27 -0.93 15.63 -34.08
CA HIS A 27 0.05 15.98 -35.10
C HIS A 27 0.40 14.81 -36.03
N LEU A 28 0.50 13.60 -35.48
CA LEU A 28 0.73 12.37 -36.26
C LEU A 28 -0.47 12.01 -37.15
N LEU A 29 -1.67 12.48 -36.80
CA LEU A 29 -2.90 12.31 -37.58
C LEU A 29 -3.16 13.45 -38.58
N GLN A 30 -2.29 14.45 -38.70
CA GLN A 30 -2.49 15.52 -39.69
C GLN A 30 -1.69 15.25 -40.98
N PRO A 31 -2.32 15.33 -42.16
CA PRO A 31 -1.62 15.26 -43.44
C PRO A 31 -0.64 16.42 -43.63
N ALA A 32 0.42 16.20 -44.40
CA ALA A 32 1.48 17.17 -44.62
C ALA A 32 1.10 18.25 -45.65
N ASP A 33 0.27 19.22 -45.25
CA ASP A 33 -0.24 20.26 -46.17
C ASP A 33 0.55 21.59 -46.14
N ASN A 34 1.49 21.77 -45.21
CA ASN A 34 2.28 23.01 -45.03
C ASN A 34 3.78 22.82 -45.39
N LEU A 35 4.49 23.92 -45.73
CA LEU A 35 5.96 23.94 -45.84
C LEU A 35 6.60 23.37 -44.56
N GLU A 36 7.42 22.32 -44.69
CA GLU A 36 7.93 21.54 -43.55
C GLU A 36 8.68 22.39 -42.50
N SER A 37 9.46 23.38 -42.93
CA SER A 37 10.26 24.21 -42.01
C SER A 37 9.41 25.08 -41.07
N ASP A 38 8.34 25.71 -41.57
CA ASP A 38 7.40 26.50 -40.77
C ASP A 38 6.55 25.62 -39.85
N ARG A 39 6.27 24.38 -40.29
CA ARG A 39 5.54 23.38 -39.50
C ARG A 39 6.30 23.03 -38.23
N TRP A 40 7.58 22.64 -38.32
CA TRP A 40 8.38 22.21 -37.15
C TRP A 40 8.70 23.35 -36.18
N ARG A 41 8.90 24.59 -36.68
CA ARG A 41 9.12 25.74 -35.80
C ARG A 41 7.89 26.06 -34.95
N ARG A 42 6.69 26.11 -35.55
CA ARG A 42 5.43 26.33 -34.81
C ARG A 42 5.17 25.21 -33.81
N LEU A 43 5.42 23.98 -34.26
CA LEU A 43 5.28 22.77 -33.47
C LEU A 43 6.06 22.85 -32.15
N GLN A 44 7.35 23.19 -32.23
CA GLN A 44 8.19 23.29 -31.04
C GLN A 44 7.79 24.46 -30.13
N GLN A 45 7.33 25.57 -30.71
CA GLN A 45 6.83 26.70 -29.94
C GLN A 45 5.57 26.30 -29.14
N ASP A 46 4.62 25.60 -29.78
CA ASP A 46 3.43 25.08 -29.11
C ASP A 46 3.79 24.06 -28.03
N PHE A 47 4.73 23.16 -28.32
CA PHE A 47 5.23 22.18 -27.35
C PHE A 47 5.86 22.86 -26.13
N TYR A 48 6.68 23.88 -26.33
CA TYR A 48 7.26 24.69 -25.26
C TYR A 48 6.17 25.31 -24.38
N HIS A 49 5.17 25.96 -24.99
CA HIS A 49 4.10 26.60 -24.25
C HIS A 49 3.28 25.58 -23.43
N LEU A 50 2.90 24.46 -24.05
CA LEU A 50 2.18 23.38 -23.39
C LEU A 50 2.97 22.77 -22.23
N LEU A 51 4.30 22.63 -22.37
CA LEU A 51 5.15 22.10 -21.31
C LEU A 51 5.26 23.07 -20.12
N VAL A 52 5.43 24.37 -20.39
CA VAL A 52 5.44 25.41 -19.34
C VAL A 52 4.12 25.42 -18.58
N GLU A 53 2.98 25.43 -19.30
CA GLU A 53 1.66 25.33 -18.69
C GLU A 53 1.43 23.97 -18.01
N GLY A 54 2.08 22.91 -18.51
CA GLY A 54 2.16 21.57 -17.93
C GLY A 54 2.66 21.61 -16.50
N VAL A 55 3.85 22.17 -16.33
CA VAL A 55 4.52 22.29 -15.03
C VAL A 55 3.71 23.20 -14.08
N GLU A 56 3.25 24.35 -14.55
CA GLU A 56 2.48 25.28 -13.70
C GLU A 56 1.13 24.71 -13.25
N ALA A 57 0.38 24.07 -14.14
CA ALA A 57 -0.92 23.52 -13.81
C ALA A 57 -0.81 22.31 -12.86
N ARG A 58 0.25 21.51 -13.00
CA ARG A 58 0.46 20.31 -12.18
C ARG A 58 1.07 20.63 -10.82
N TYR A 59 1.92 21.66 -10.73
CA TYR A 59 2.60 22.06 -9.50
C TYR A 59 2.34 23.54 -9.17
N PRO A 60 1.07 23.92 -8.92
CA PRO A 60 0.71 25.30 -8.70
C PRO A 60 1.40 25.84 -7.43
N ARG A 61 1.99 27.03 -7.55
CA ARG A 61 2.67 27.78 -6.45
C ARG A 61 3.97 27.16 -5.93
N GLU A 62 4.52 26.14 -6.60
CA GLU A 62 5.81 25.56 -6.19
C GLU A 62 7.03 26.25 -6.82
N HIS A 63 6.92 26.62 -8.10
CA HIS A 63 8.03 27.19 -8.89
C HIS A 63 7.65 28.55 -9.48
N ARG A 64 8.62 29.45 -9.65
CA ARG A 64 8.37 30.73 -10.33
C ARG A 64 8.31 30.51 -11.82
N LEU A 65 7.32 31.10 -12.50
CA LEU A 65 7.15 30.99 -13.94
C LEU A 65 8.39 31.39 -14.75
N THR A 66 9.15 32.38 -14.28
CA THR A 66 10.42 32.80 -14.92
C THR A 66 11.44 31.66 -14.93
N ASP A 67 11.56 30.92 -13.83
CA ASP A 67 12.53 29.84 -13.67
C ASP A 67 12.11 28.63 -14.51
N VAL A 68 10.80 28.33 -14.55
CA VAL A 68 10.21 27.31 -15.46
C VAL A 68 10.52 27.64 -16.92
N ARG A 69 10.26 28.88 -17.36
CA ARG A 69 10.50 29.33 -18.74
C ARG A 69 11.98 29.27 -19.13
N GLN A 70 12.88 29.65 -18.23
CA GLN A 70 14.32 29.57 -18.47
C GLN A 70 14.78 28.12 -18.62
N LEU A 71 14.34 27.22 -17.73
CA LEU A 71 14.68 25.81 -17.83
C LEU A 71 14.14 25.19 -19.12
N MET A 72 12.85 25.38 -19.43
CA MET A 72 12.26 24.82 -20.65
C MET A 72 12.95 25.36 -21.90
N GLY A 73 13.30 26.65 -21.92
CA GLY A 73 13.96 27.27 -23.07
C GLY A 73 15.41 26.78 -23.28
N ARG A 74 16.06 26.32 -22.21
CA ARG A 74 17.40 25.70 -22.31
C ARG A 74 17.32 24.25 -22.76
N MET A 75 16.28 23.52 -22.35
CA MET A 75 16.12 22.10 -22.67
C MET A 75 15.45 21.87 -24.03
N LEU A 76 14.75 22.88 -24.55
CA LEU A 76 14.15 22.93 -25.89
C LEU A 76 14.89 23.98 -26.72
N ASP A 77 16.01 23.58 -27.32
CA ASP A 77 16.93 24.43 -28.10
C ASP A 77 16.44 24.80 -29.50
N GLY A 78 15.28 24.28 -29.92
CA GLY A 78 14.75 24.47 -31.27
C GLY A 78 14.99 23.29 -32.21
N ASP A 79 15.56 22.19 -31.72
CA ASP A 79 15.88 21.01 -32.53
C ASP A 79 15.19 19.72 -32.04
N LEU A 80 14.29 19.84 -31.05
CA LEU A 80 13.49 18.71 -30.54
C LEU A 80 12.80 17.97 -31.70
N LEU A 81 12.95 16.64 -31.74
CA LEU A 81 12.51 15.69 -32.78
C LEU A 81 13.29 15.76 -34.10
N LEU A 82 14.02 16.84 -34.39
CA LEU A 82 14.82 17.00 -35.59
C LEU A 82 16.20 16.34 -35.43
N THR A 83 16.75 16.38 -34.22
CA THR A 83 18.00 15.73 -33.83
C THR A 83 17.74 14.48 -32.97
N PRO A 84 18.76 13.61 -32.79
CA PRO A 84 18.66 12.47 -31.87
C PRO A 84 18.86 12.86 -30.39
N GLU A 85 18.97 14.14 -30.07
CA GLU A 85 19.31 14.62 -28.72
C GLU A 85 18.08 14.67 -27.81
N LEU A 86 18.24 14.21 -26.56
CA LEU A 86 17.24 14.31 -25.50
C LEU A 86 17.93 14.73 -24.20
N PRO A 87 18.17 16.03 -24.00
CA PRO A 87 19.00 16.53 -22.90
C PRO A 87 18.54 16.06 -21.50
N TRP A 88 17.23 15.89 -21.28
CA TRP A 88 16.72 15.36 -20.01
C TRP A 88 17.12 13.91 -19.77
N LEU A 89 17.03 13.02 -20.77
CA LEU A 89 17.46 11.63 -20.58
C LEU A 89 18.97 11.54 -20.45
N ASP A 90 19.71 12.34 -21.20
CA ASP A 90 21.17 12.40 -21.12
C ASP A 90 21.65 12.84 -19.73
N GLU A 91 21.06 13.89 -19.15
CA GLU A 91 21.40 14.33 -17.79
C GLU A 91 20.98 13.31 -16.73
N LEU A 92 19.73 12.85 -16.77
CA LEU A 92 19.18 11.96 -15.75
C LEU A 92 19.88 10.60 -15.74
N GLN A 93 20.22 10.04 -16.90
CA GLN A 93 20.88 8.72 -16.96
C GLN A 93 22.31 8.80 -16.45
N GLN A 94 23.04 9.89 -16.76
CA GLN A 94 24.43 10.07 -16.30
C GLN A 94 24.48 10.29 -14.79
N ARG A 95 23.49 10.99 -14.23
CA ARG A 95 23.43 11.26 -12.79
C ARG A 95 22.89 10.09 -11.99
N LEU A 96 21.86 9.40 -12.49
CA LEU A 96 21.06 8.46 -11.68
C LEU A 96 21.30 6.99 -12.02
N LEU A 97 22.12 6.66 -13.01
CA LEU A 97 22.49 5.28 -13.32
C LEU A 97 24.00 5.15 -13.45
N GLN A 98 24.52 4.04 -12.94
CA GLN A 98 25.92 3.65 -13.04
C GLN A 98 26.03 2.17 -13.42
N ARG A 99 27.11 1.82 -14.11
CA ARG A 99 27.40 0.43 -14.45
C ARG A 99 28.32 -0.21 -13.43
N ASN A 100 27.96 -1.42 -13.01
CA ASN A 100 28.79 -2.30 -12.20
C ASN A 100 28.88 -3.66 -12.90
N GLY A 101 29.91 -3.82 -13.74
CA GLY A 101 30.02 -4.97 -14.64
C GLY A 101 28.87 -5.01 -15.66
N ASP A 102 28.13 -6.12 -15.67
CA ASP A 102 26.96 -6.32 -16.53
C ASP A 102 25.69 -5.63 -15.99
N LEU A 103 25.70 -5.11 -14.76
CA LEU A 103 24.53 -4.53 -14.12
C LEU A 103 24.49 -3.01 -14.24
N LEU A 104 23.30 -2.48 -14.48
CA LEU A 104 22.98 -1.08 -14.35
C LEU A 104 22.22 -0.88 -13.04
N CYS A 105 22.68 0.04 -12.20
CA CYS A 105 22.01 0.37 -10.95
C CYS A 105 22.08 1.86 -10.66
N TYR A 106 21.20 2.36 -9.79
CA TYR A 106 21.34 3.73 -9.31
C TYR A 106 22.53 3.86 -8.34
N PRO A 107 23.27 4.99 -8.35
CA PRO A 107 24.26 5.27 -7.33
C PRO A 107 23.59 5.32 -5.96
N GLU A 108 24.17 4.66 -4.95
CA GLU A 108 23.52 4.55 -3.64
C GLU A 108 23.26 5.91 -2.98
N GLY A 109 24.14 6.91 -3.19
CA GLY A 109 23.95 8.28 -2.69
C GLY A 109 22.85 9.08 -3.40
N GLU A 110 22.40 8.62 -4.57
CA GLU A 110 21.34 9.25 -5.36
C GLU A 110 19.99 8.51 -5.22
N VAL A 111 19.88 7.55 -4.29
CA VAL A 111 18.68 6.71 -4.11
C VAL A 111 17.40 7.54 -3.92
N GLN A 112 17.47 8.64 -3.16
CA GLN A 112 16.30 9.48 -2.95
C GLN A 112 15.85 10.16 -4.25
N ALA A 113 16.79 10.66 -5.06
CA ALA A 113 16.49 11.28 -6.35
C ALA A 113 15.95 10.24 -7.35
N TYR A 114 16.55 9.05 -7.37
CA TYR A 114 16.11 7.95 -8.21
C TYR A 114 14.68 7.51 -7.87
N VAL A 115 14.34 7.27 -6.60
CA VAL A 115 12.99 6.86 -6.18
C VAL A 115 11.96 7.96 -6.47
N ARG A 116 12.31 9.23 -6.26
CA ARG A 116 11.43 10.36 -6.63
C ARG A 116 11.13 10.38 -8.12
N LEU A 117 12.17 10.24 -8.96
CA LEU A 117 12.02 10.20 -10.41
C LEU A 117 11.21 8.97 -10.83
N ALA A 118 11.50 7.81 -10.26
CA ALA A 118 10.85 6.54 -10.60
C ALA A 118 9.35 6.54 -10.33
N ALA A 119 8.82 7.45 -9.52
CA ALA A 119 7.37 7.61 -9.36
C ALA A 119 6.71 8.41 -10.50
N GLY A 120 7.47 9.25 -11.23
CA GLY A 120 6.97 10.04 -12.36
C GLY A 120 7.37 9.49 -13.74
N LEU A 121 8.52 8.82 -13.83
CA LEU A 121 9.14 8.32 -15.06
C LEU A 121 9.44 6.83 -14.94
N ASP A 122 9.21 6.06 -16.00
CA ASP A 122 9.59 4.65 -16.07
C ASP A 122 11.13 4.47 -15.99
N PRO A 123 11.67 3.77 -14.97
CA PRO A 123 13.10 3.49 -14.89
C PRO A 123 13.65 2.69 -16.08
N ALA A 124 12.83 1.87 -16.74
CA ALA A 124 13.25 1.11 -17.92
C ALA A 124 13.53 1.99 -19.13
N LEU A 125 12.90 3.17 -19.22
CA LEU A 125 13.22 4.17 -20.25
C LEU A 125 14.63 4.74 -20.01
N LEU A 126 14.96 5.08 -18.77
CA LEU A 126 16.27 5.60 -18.40
C LEU A 126 17.38 4.56 -18.67
N ALA A 127 17.13 3.31 -18.27
CA ALA A 127 18.03 2.19 -18.53
C ALA A 127 18.16 1.89 -20.04
N GLY A 128 17.06 1.90 -20.77
CA GLY A 128 17.04 1.71 -22.22
C GLY A 128 17.86 2.76 -22.96
N TRP A 129 17.77 4.02 -22.52
CA TRP A 129 18.56 5.11 -23.09
C TRP A 129 20.05 4.94 -22.81
N HIS A 130 20.43 4.59 -21.58
CA HIS A 130 21.81 4.28 -21.22
C HIS A 130 22.40 3.14 -22.05
N LEU A 131 21.67 2.02 -22.17
CA LEU A 131 22.10 0.86 -22.95
C LEU A 131 22.20 1.16 -24.45
N ALA A 132 21.27 1.93 -25.00
CA ALA A 132 21.32 2.36 -26.40
C ALA A 132 22.53 3.27 -26.68
N HIS A 133 22.92 4.12 -25.72
CA HIS A 133 24.14 4.92 -25.81
C HIS A 133 25.41 4.06 -25.71
N TRP A 134 25.48 3.16 -24.74
CA TRP A 134 26.59 2.21 -24.61
C TRP A 134 26.84 1.42 -25.91
N MET A 135 25.80 0.93 -26.56
CA MET A 135 25.93 0.22 -27.85
C MET A 135 26.43 1.10 -29.01
N ARG A 136 26.39 2.45 -28.90
CA ARG A 136 27.03 3.36 -29.87
C ARG A 136 28.53 3.51 -29.61
N GLU A 137 28.93 3.43 -28.35
CA GLU A 137 30.33 3.62 -27.94
C GLU A 137 31.20 2.40 -28.26
N ILE A 138 30.60 1.22 -28.39
CA ILE A 138 31.31 -0.01 -28.74
C ILE A 138 31.59 -0.05 -30.25
N PRO A 139 32.87 -0.11 -30.69
CA PRO A 139 33.21 -0.13 -32.12
C PRO A 139 32.74 -1.40 -32.85
N ARG A 140 32.68 -2.54 -32.15
CA ARG A 140 32.20 -3.83 -32.66
C ARG A 140 31.33 -4.50 -31.59
N PRO A 141 30.01 -4.23 -31.57
CA PRO A 141 29.11 -4.86 -30.61
C PRO A 141 29.05 -6.38 -30.86
N ASP A 142 29.24 -7.15 -29.79
CA ASP A 142 29.07 -8.59 -29.81
C ASP A 142 27.66 -8.97 -29.35
N GLU A 143 27.04 -9.91 -30.05
CA GLU A 143 25.66 -10.36 -29.79
C GLU A 143 25.52 -11.01 -28.41
N HIS A 144 26.49 -11.83 -28.01
CA HIS A 144 26.48 -12.49 -26.72
C HIS A 144 26.62 -11.48 -25.58
N ASP A 145 27.52 -10.49 -25.72
CA ASP A 145 27.69 -9.44 -24.72
C ASP A 145 26.42 -8.59 -24.54
N ILE A 146 25.76 -8.19 -25.63
CA ILE A 146 24.51 -7.42 -25.52
C ILE A 146 23.42 -8.24 -24.82
N ARG A 147 23.20 -9.49 -25.25
CA ARG A 147 22.20 -10.37 -24.63
C ARG A 147 22.49 -10.60 -23.15
N ARG A 148 23.76 -10.85 -22.80
CA ARG A 148 24.20 -11.04 -21.41
C ARG A 148 23.90 -9.82 -20.56
N VAL A 149 24.32 -8.62 -21.00
CA VAL A 149 24.12 -7.37 -20.26
C VAL A 149 22.63 -7.05 -20.11
N VAL A 150 21.85 -7.02 -21.19
CA VAL A 150 20.42 -6.65 -21.10
C VAL A 150 19.62 -7.67 -20.26
N SER A 151 19.99 -8.95 -20.32
CA SER A 151 19.32 -10.01 -19.54
C SER A 151 19.73 -10.04 -18.06
N ALA A 152 20.90 -9.50 -17.70
CA ALA A 152 21.40 -9.51 -16.33
C ALA A 152 20.69 -8.51 -15.40
N GLN A 153 19.95 -7.54 -15.94
CA GLN A 153 19.40 -6.42 -15.17
C GLN A 153 18.45 -6.86 -14.05
N THR A 154 18.53 -6.18 -12.92
CA THR A 154 17.71 -6.44 -11.73
C THR A 154 16.40 -5.66 -11.78
N ALA A 155 15.41 -6.13 -11.02
CA ALA A 155 14.18 -5.38 -10.82
C ALA A 155 14.48 -4.00 -10.22
N PHE A 156 13.80 -2.97 -10.74
CA PHE A 156 13.94 -1.58 -10.33
C PHE A 156 15.36 -0.99 -10.48
N PHE A 157 16.29 -1.70 -11.13
CA PHE A 157 17.71 -1.34 -11.23
C PHE A 157 18.33 -1.04 -9.86
N ALA A 158 17.91 -1.79 -8.84
CA ALA A 158 18.45 -1.66 -7.50
C ALA A 158 19.87 -2.28 -7.43
N PRO A 159 20.82 -1.65 -6.70
CA PRO A 159 22.12 -2.23 -6.41
C PRO A 159 21.99 -3.62 -5.80
N LEU A 160 22.87 -4.55 -6.20
CA LEU A 160 22.96 -5.85 -5.55
C LEU A 160 23.54 -5.70 -4.14
N GLY A 161 22.90 -6.36 -3.18
CA GLY A 161 23.44 -6.50 -1.84
C GLY A 161 24.57 -7.53 -1.79
N ASN A 162 25.34 -7.53 -0.70
CA ASN A 162 26.32 -8.56 -0.43
C ASN A 162 25.63 -9.94 -0.31
N PRO A 163 25.98 -10.94 -1.14
CA PRO A 163 25.35 -12.27 -1.09
C PRO A 163 25.49 -12.98 0.27
N SER A 164 26.50 -12.64 1.07
CA SER A 164 26.72 -13.17 2.41
C SER A 164 25.85 -12.50 3.49
N LEU A 165 25.15 -11.40 3.16
CA LEU A 165 24.31 -10.63 4.07
C LEU A 165 22.86 -10.59 3.54
N PRO A 166 22.05 -11.63 3.83
CA PRO A 166 20.68 -11.71 3.34
C PRO A 166 19.75 -10.68 3.98
N PHE A 167 18.63 -10.41 3.31
CA PHE A 167 17.56 -9.57 3.87
C PHE A 167 16.32 -10.40 4.18
N ALA A 168 15.55 -9.96 5.17
CA ALA A 168 14.27 -10.54 5.54
C ALA A 168 13.16 -9.52 5.28
N ASP A 169 12.26 -9.80 4.33
CA ASP A 169 11.07 -8.98 4.14
C ASP A 169 9.93 -9.55 5.01
N GLY A 170 9.70 -8.95 6.18
CA GLY A 170 8.70 -9.42 7.14
C GLY A 170 7.27 -8.93 6.87
N HIS A 171 7.09 -8.05 5.88
CA HIS A 171 5.81 -7.42 5.58
C HIS A 171 5.78 -7.02 4.10
N VAL A 172 5.43 -7.99 3.25
CA VAL A 172 5.18 -7.75 1.82
C VAL A 172 3.83 -8.31 1.39
N HIS A 173 2.98 -7.49 0.77
CA HIS A 173 1.69 -7.92 0.23
C HIS A 173 1.86 -8.55 -1.15
N TRP A 174 1.52 -9.84 -1.29
CA TRP A 174 1.69 -10.56 -2.57
C TRP A 174 1.01 -9.86 -3.74
N GLY A 175 -0.17 -9.28 -3.51
CA GLY A 175 -0.95 -8.52 -4.50
C GLY A 175 -0.29 -7.20 -4.93
N GLY A 176 0.54 -6.61 -4.06
CA GLY A 176 1.25 -5.35 -4.25
C GLY A 176 2.56 -5.44 -5.00
N VAL A 177 3.14 -6.63 -5.17
CA VAL A 177 4.50 -6.81 -5.72
C VAL A 177 4.58 -6.56 -7.23
N SER A 178 3.47 -6.67 -7.96
CA SER A 178 3.49 -6.51 -9.40
C SER A 178 3.79 -5.08 -9.82
N MET A 179 5.01 -4.88 -10.30
CA MET A 179 5.46 -3.62 -10.89
C MET A 179 4.58 -3.22 -12.07
N ASP A 180 4.50 -1.91 -12.28
CA ASP A 180 3.83 -1.25 -13.38
C ASP A 180 4.26 -1.80 -14.76
N SER A 181 5.55 -2.04 -14.97
CA SER A 181 6.10 -2.60 -16.21
C SER A 181 5.50 -3.96 -16.56
N ALA A 182 5.38 -4.87 -15.59
CA ALA A 182 4.79 -6.19 -15.80
C ALA A 182 3.27 -6.14 -16.06
N ILE A 183 2.58 -5.16 -15.48
CA ILE A 183 1.16 -4.93 -15.74
C ILE A 183 0.96 -4.39 -17.17
N LEU A 184 1.73 -3.37 -17.55
CA LEU A 184 1.64 -2.73 -18.87
C LEU A 184 2.07 -3.68 -19.99
N ASP A 185 3.13 -4.46 -19.78
CA ASP A 185 3.56 -5.53 -20.68
C ASP A 185 2.41 -6.53 -20.94
N ALA A 186 1.74 -7.01 -19.90
CA ALA A 186 0.61 -7.94 -20.06
C ALA A 186 -0.58 -7.33 -20.83
N LYS A 187 -0.81 -6.01 -20.72
CA LYS A 187 -1.93 -5.30 -21.38
C LYS A 187 -1.62 -4.91 -22.82
N LEU A 188 -0.45 -4.35 -23.07
CA LEU A 188 -0.07 -3.87 -24.40
C LEU A 188 0.14 -5.02 -25.39
N PHE A 189 0.59 -6.18 -24.91
CA PHE A 189 0.84 -7.37 -25.75
C PHE A 189 -0.26 -8.44 -25.67
N ALA A 190 -1.43 -8.11 -25.12
CA ALA A 190 -2.55 -9.04 -25.10
C ALA A 190 -3.05 -9.37 -26.52
N SER A 191 -3.38 -10.64 -26.77
CA SER A 191 -3.76 -11.12 -28.11
C SER A 191 -5.07 -10.53 -28.63
N ASP A 192 -6.02 -10.24 -27.73
CA ASP A 192 -7.39 -9.82 -28.09
C ASP A 192 -7.83 -8.57 -27.30
N ASP A 193 -8.55 -7.66 -27.97
CA ASP A 193 -9.02 -6.41 -27.37
C ASP A 193 -10.01 -6.61 -26.22
N ALA A 194 -10.77 -7.71 -26.21
CA ALA A 194 -11.67 -8.10 -25.12
C ALA A 194 -10.94 -8.39 -23.79
N THR A 195 -9.61 -8.50 -23.81
CA THR A 195 -8.78 -8.74 -22.63
C THR A 195 -8.04 -7.50 -22.14
N LEU A 196 -8.14 -6.36 -22.85
CA LEU A 196 -7.46 -5.11 -22.51
C LEU A 196 -7.90 -4.58 -21.16
N LEU A 197 -9.20 -4.34 -21.00
CA LEU A 197 -9.81 -3.83 -19.80
C LEU A 197 -11.16 -4.50 -19.63
N LYS A 198 -11.48 -4.86 -18.39
CA LYS A 198 -12.81 -5.34 -18.02
C LYS A 198 -13.36 -4.40 -16.97
N LEU A 199 -14.56 -3.90 -17.19
CA LEU A 199 -15.29 -3.15 -16.19
C LEU A 199 -16.00 -4.17 -15.26
N PRO A 200 -15.82 -4.08 -13.93
CA PRO A 200 -16.60 -4.88 -12.99
C PRO A 200 -18.10 -4.62 -13.15
N GLU A 201 -18.94 -5.63 -12.87
CA GLU A 201 -20.41 -5.49 -12.94
C GLU A 201 -20.94 -4.43 -11.94
N ASP A 202 -20.24 -4.25 -10.82
CA ASP A 202 -20.53 -3.31 -9.73
C ASP A 202 -19.63 -2.06 -9.75
N ALA A 203 -19.11 -1.68 -10.92
CA ALA A 203 -18.17 -0.57 -11.04
C ALA A 203 -18.75 0.78 -10.57
N THR A 204 -18.03 1.44 -9.68
CA THR A 204 -18.32 2.80 -9.21
C THR A 204 -18.25 3.82 -10.36
N GLY A 205 -18.92 4.97 -10.22
CA GLY A 205 -18.88 6.03 -11.23
C GLY A 205 -17.46 6.49 -11.59
N TRP A 206 -16.57 6.52 -10.59
CA TRP A 206 -15.15 6.80 -10.80
C TRP A 206 -14.43 5.70 -11.61
N GLN A 207 -14.68 4.41 -11.31
CA GLN A 207 -14.11 3.31 -12.09
C GLN A 207 -14.58 3.33 -13.55
N GLN A 208 -15.82 3.77 -13.80
CA GLN A 208 -16.34 3.94 -15.16
C GLN A 208 -15.63 5.08 -15.92
N GLU A 209 -15.39 6.21 -15.24
CA GLU A 209 -14.63 7.32 -15.82
C GLU A 209 -13.19 6.92 -16.13
N GLN A 210 -12.50 6.30 -15.16
CA GLN A 210 -11.16 5.77 -15.36
C GLN A 210 -11.09 4.75 -16.49
N PHE A 211 -12.04 3.83 -16.57
CA PHE A 211 -12.10 2.84 -17.63
C PHE A 211 -12.08 3.50 -19.02
N ARG A 212 -12.86 4.57 -19.23
CA ARG A 212 -12.91 5.28 -20.53
C ARG A 212 -11.56 5.90 -20.88
N VAL A 213 -10.95 6.60 -19.92
CA VAL A 213 -9.64 7.25 -20.11
C VAL A 213 -8.55 6.21 -20.40
N LEU A 214 -8.47 5.17 -19.57
CA LEU A 214 -7.45 4.13 -19.69
C LEU A 214 -7.59 3.31 -20.97
N LEU A 215 -8.82 3.02 -21.41
CA LEU A 215 -9.06 2.30 -22.66
C LEU A 215 -8.54 3.08 -23.85
N HIS A 216 -8.84 4.37 -23.92
CA HIS A 216 -8.35 5.24 -24.99
C HIS A 216 -6.82 5.34 -25.00
N LEU A 217 -6.19 5.48 -23.83
CA LEU A 217 -4.73 5.50 -23.70
C LEU A 217 -4.10 4.17 -24.12
N LEU A 218 -4.67 3.03 -23.72
CA LEU A 218 -4.20 1.70 -24.15
C LEU A 218 -4.30 1.49 -25.66
N GLN A 219 -5.42 1.90 -26.27
CA GLN A 219 -5.61 1.81 -27.71
C GLN A 219 -4.60 2.68 -28.47
N ARG A 220 -4.38 3.92 -28.03
CA ARG A 220 -3.34 4.80 -28.59
C ARG A 220 -1.95 4.16 -28.48
N ALA A 221 -1.60 3.67 -27.29
CA ALA A 221 -0.30 3.04 -27.05
C ALA A 221 -0.09 1.80 -27.93
N ARG A 222 -1.09 0.93 -28.08
CA ARG A 222 -1.01 -0.26 -28.95
C ARG A 222 -0.84 0.09 -30.42
N ARG A 223 -1.56 1.11 -30.92
CA ARG A 223 -1.43 1.57 -32.31
C ARG A 223 -0.04 2.11 -32.61
N LEU A 224 0.45 2.99 -31.75
CA LEU A 224 1.81 3.51 -31.86
C LEU A 224 2.82 2.37 -31.83
N LEU A 225 2.67 1.43 -30.90
CA LEU A 225 3.56 0.29 -30.75
C LEU A 225 3.60 -0.60 -32.01
N VAL A 226 2.44 -0.97 -32.56
CA VAL A 226 2.37 -1.77 -33.79
C VAL A 226 2.99 -1.04 -34.97
N ALA A 227 2.67 0.25 -35.17
CA ALA A 227 3.28 1.05 -36.23
C ALA A 227 4.81 1.19 -36.06
N LEU A 228 5.29 1.31 -34.82
CA LEU A 228 6.72 1.40 -34.50
C LEU A 228 7.48 0.08 -34.71
N MET A 229 6.79 -1.06 -34.72
CA MET A 229 7.37 -2.37 -35.03
C MET A 229 7.23 -2.76 -36.51
N ASP A 230 6.40 -2.05 -37.28
CA ASP A 230 6.22 -2.30 -38.70
C ASP A 230 7.36 -1.68 -39.52
N GLN A 231 8.15 -2.54 -40.15
CA GLN A 231 9.27 -2.16 -41.00
C GLN A 231 8.84 -1.55 -42.34
N GLY A 232 7.61 -1.84 -42.78
CA GLY A 232 7.02 -1.26 -43.99
C GLY A 232 6.37 0.10 -43.75
N GLN A 233 6.31 0.58 -42.49
CA GLN A 233 5.61 1.81 -42.15
C GLN A 233 6.28 3.03 -42.80
N ASP A 234 5.50 3.75 -43.62
CA ASP A 234 5.92 5.04 -44.14
C ASP A 234 5.80 6.12 -43.05
N TRP A 235 6.95 6.61 -42.61
CA TRP A 235 7.06 7.67 -41.61
C TRP A 235 7.09 9.08 -42.22
N THR A 236 6.96 9.21 -43.54
CA THR A 236 6.71 10.51 -44.20
C THR A 236 5.23 10.89 -44.11
N ASN A 237 4.33 9.90 -44.11
CA ASN A 237 2.90 10.09 -43.91
C ASN A 237 2.29 8.94 -43.09
N PRO A 238 2.41 8.96 -41.74
CA PRO A 238 1.91 7.88 -40.89
C PRO A 238 0.39 7.90 -40.67
N HIS A 239 -0.31 8.96 -41.13
CA HIS A 239 -1.75 9.12 -40.93
C HIS A 239 -2.59 7.90 -41.36
N PRO A 240 -2.40 7.27 -42.54
CA PRO A 240 -3.26 6.18 -42.98
C PRO A 240 -3.25 4.96 -42.04
N SER A 241 -2.10 4.61 -41.46
CA SER A 241 -2.01 3.46 -40.55
C SER A 241 -2.48 3.79 -39.12
N LEU A 242 -2.28 5.03 -38.67
CA LEU A 242 -2.66 5.44 -37.31
C LEU A 242 -4.16 5.81 -37.18
N SER A 243 -4.82 6.17 -38.29
CA SER A 243 -6.17 6.73 -38.32
C SER A 243 -7.30 5.70 -38.49
N GLU A 244 -7.00 4.40 -38.50
CA GLU A 244 -8.05 3.38 -38.58
C GLU A 244 -9.11 3.55 -37.46
N PRO A 245 -10.39 3.23 -37.69
CA PRO A 245 -11.45 3.41 -36.68
C PRO A 245 -11.17 2.65 -35.38
N LEU A 246 -11.63 3.20 -34.24
CA LEU A 246 -11.38 2.71 -32.87
C LEU A 246 -11.92 1.29 -32.52
N GLY A 247 -12.41 0.54 -33.52
CA GLY A 247 -13.01 -0.79 -33.36
C GLY A 247 -12.33 -1.94 -34.13
N ASN A 248 -11.30 -1.66 -34.95
CA ASN A 248 -10.51 -2.71 -35.57
C ASN A 248 -9.50 -3.26 -34.56
N ALA A 249 -9.45 -4.58 -34.40
CA ALA A 249 -8.54 -5.24 -33.48
C ALA A 249 -7.08 -4.99 -33.89
N VAL A 250 -6.36 -4.20 -33.08
CA VAL A 250 -4.92 -3.96 -33.29
C VAL A 250 -4.16 -5.19 -32.83
N ARG A 251 -3.73 -6.02 -33.80
CA ARG A 251 -3.01 -7.26 -33.53
C ARG A 251 -1.51 -6.99 -33.45
N CYS A 252 -0.86 -7.62 -32.47
CA CYS A 252 0.60 -7.69 -32.45
C CYS A 252 1.11 -8.44 -33.69
N PRO A 253 2.32 -8.12 -34.18
CA PRO A 253 2.93 -8.83 -35.30
C PRO A 253 3.15 -10.31 -34.96
N ASP A 254 3.23 -11.16 -35.98
CA ASP A 254 3.70 -12.53 -35.79
C ASP A 254 5.18 -12.49 -35.40
N TRP A 255 5.47 -12.86 -34.16
CA TRP A 255 6.82 -12.82 -33.62
C TRP A 255 7.80 -13.70 -34.41
N SER A 256 7.36 -14.84 -34.96
CA SER A 256 8.26 -15.70 -35.74
C SER A 256 8.62 -15.07 -37.07
N LEU A 257 7.63 -14.51 -37.78
CA LEU A 257 7.90 -13.78 -39.02
C LEU A 257 8.78 -12.55 -38.78
N LEU A 258 8.58 -11.86 -37.64
CA LEU A 258 9.40 -10.71 -37.28
C LEU A 258 10.85 -11.13 -37.01
N ILE A 259 11.09 -12.22 -36.28
CA ILE A 259 12.45 -12.77 -36.07
C ILE A 259 13.11 -13.09 -37.41
N ASP A 260 12.42 -13.83 -38.30
CA ASP A 260 12.95 -14.26 -39.60
C ASP A 260 13.30 -13.06 -40.48
N SER A 261 12.52 -11.96 -40.39
CA SER A 261 12.77 -10.73 -41.15
C SER A 261 14.05 -9.99 -40.71
N GLN A 262 14.57 -10.26 -39.51
CA GLN A 262 15.71 -9.52 -38.92
C GLN A 262 17.01 -10.34 -38.87
N VAL A 263 17.04 -11.54 -39.44
CA VAL A 263 18.21 -12.44 -39.40
C VAL A 263 19.49 -11.82 -40.00
N VAL A 264 19.35 -10.92 -40.97
CA VAL A 264 20.48 -10.28 -41.68
C VAL A 264 20.83 -8.90 -41.08
N ALA A 265 20.13 -8.47 -40.02
CA ALA A 265 20.38 -7.17 -39.41
C ALA A 265 21.74 -7.12 -38.71
N ASN A 266 22.43 -5.98 -38.80
CA ASN A 266 23.72 -5.78 -38.12
C ASN A 266 23.52 -5.80 -36.60
N VAL A 267 24.38 -6.51 -35.87
CA VAL A 267 24.34 -6.61 -34.40
C VAL A 267 24.34 -5.20 -33.77
N GLY A 268 23.44 -4.98 -32.81
CA GLY A 268 23.27 -3.67 -32.15
C GLY A 268 22.57 -2.59 -32.99
N SER A 269 22.11 -2.90 -34.20
CA SER A 269 21.20 -2.01 -34.95
C SER A 269 19.79 -2.05 -34.35
N ALA A 270 18.96 -1.04 -34.68
CA ALA A 270 17.56 -1.03 -34.25
C ALA A 270 16.78 -2.26 -34.76
N ASP A 271 17.03 -2.66 -36.01
CA ASP A 271 16.43 -3.82 -36.67
C ASP A 271 16.80 -5.13 -35.95
N TRP A 272 18.07 -5.28 -35.58
CA TRP A 272 18.53 -6.42 -34.78
C TRP A 272 17.89 -6.43 -33.39
N LEU A 273 17.80 -5.28 -32.70
CA LEU A 273 17.13 -5.18 -31.40
C LEU A 273 15.62 -5.50 -31.48
N LEU A 274 14.96 -5.20 -32.59
CA LEU A 274 13.58 -5.59 -32.83
C LEU A 274 13.46 -7.12 -32.94
N GLY A 275 14.41 -7.77 -33.61
CA GLY A 275 14.52 -9.23 -33.67
C GLY A 275 14.73 -9.86 -32.28
N GLU A 276 15.64 -9.30 -31.48
CA GLU A 276 15.86 -9.73 -30.09
C GLU A 276 14.60 -9.56 -29.23
N PHE A 277 13.95 -8.40 -29.33
CA PHE A 277 12.68 -8.17 -28.64
C PHE A 277 11.63 -9.21 -29.04
N ALA A 278 11.48 -9.50 -30.33
CA ALA A 278 10.56 -10.53 -30.83
C ALA A 278 10.91 -11.94 -30.33
N GLN A 279 12.21 -12.29 -30.24
CA GLN A 279 12.68 -13.55 -29.67
C GLN A 279 12.25 -13.67 -28.20
N VAL A 280 12.51 -12.65 -27.39
CA VAL A 280 12.15 -12.64 -25.96
C VAL A 280 10.63 -12.66 -25.76
N MET A 281 9.86 -12.04 -26.66
CA MET A 281 8.39 -12.14 -26.67
C MET A 281 7.92 -13.58 -26.92
N LYS A 282 8.51 -14.26 -27.91
CA LYS A 282 8.20 -15.66 -28.26
C LYS A 282 8.54 -16.63 -27.12
N GLU A 283 9.69 -16.43 -26.48
CA GLU A 283 10.16 -17.25 -25.36
C GLU A 283 9.50 -16.90 -24.01
N LYS A 284 8.75 -15.80 -23.94
CA LYS A 284 8.16 -15.25 -22.70
C LYS A 284 9.22 -14.92 -21.64
N GLY A 285 10.34 -14.33 -22.07
CA GLY A 285 11.41 -13.91 -21.16
C GLY A 285 10.97 -12.82 -20.16
N LEU A 286 11.77 -12.61 -19.11
CA LEU A 286 11.45 -11.67 -18.02
C LEU A 286 11.67 -10.20 -18.39
N ASN A 287 12.61 -9.89 -19.29
CA ASN A 287 13.06 -8.51 -19.57
C ASN A 287 12.42 -7.90 -20.83
N ARG A 288 11.24 -8.39 -21.25
CA ARG A 288 10.52 -7.93 -22.46
C ARG A 288 10.36 -6.42 -22.51
N TRP A 289 9.96 -5.83 -21.38
CA TRP A 289 9.75 -4.40 -21.24
C TRP A 289 11.04 -3.58 -21.42
N LEU A 290 12.17 -4.09 -20.92
CA LEU A 290 13.47 -3.44 -21.09
C LEU A 290 13.93 -3.52 -22.54
N TRP A 291 13.82 -4.69 -23.18
CA TRP A 291 14.17 -4.87 -24.60
C TRP A 291 13.38 -3.92 -25.51
N LEU A 292 12.08 -3.74 -25.24
CA LEU A 292 11.28 -2.73 -25.95
C LEU A 292 11.86 -1.32 -25.78
N ASN A 293 12.18 -0.92 -24.55
CA ASN A 293 12.73 0.42 -24.30
C ASN A 293 14.12 0.60 -24.95
N VAL A 294 14.97 -0.42 -24.93
CA VAL A 294 16.28 -0.39 -25.62
C VAL A 294 16.09 -0.23 -27.12
N TYR A 295 15.17 -0.98 -27.74
CA TYR A 295 14.80 -0.85 -29.15
C TYR A 295 14.34 0.58 -29.48
N LEU A 296 13.36 1.10 -28.74
CA LEU A 296 12.79 2.43 -28.97
C LEU A 296 13.83 3.55 -28.78
N CYS A 297 14.69 3.45 -27.76
CA CYS A 297 15.78 4.40 -27.54
C CYS A 297 16.81 4.34 -28.67
N ARG A 298 17.13 3.15 -29.18
CA ARG A 298 18.02 2.98 -30.34
C ARG A 298 17.39 3.58 -31.60
N CYS A 299 16.11 3.35 -31.86
CA CYS A 299 15.39 3.99 -32.96
C CYS A 299 15.41 5.51 -32.86
N TYR A 300 15.13 6.06 -31.68
CA TYR A 300 15.09 7.52 -31.49
C TYR A 300 16.47 8.16 -31.76
N SER A 301 17.52 7.57 -31.19
CA SER A 301 18.89 8.12 -31.20
C SER A 301 19.66 7.95 -32.50
N GLN A 302 19.11 7.25 -33.50
CA GLN A 302 19.69 7.15 -34.83
C GLN A 302 19.53 8.47 -35.61
N HIS A 303 20.63 8.95 -36.21
CA HIS A 303 20.62 10.19 -37.01
C HIS A 303 19.69 10.09 -38.24
N ALA A 304 19.56 8.91 -38.84
CA ALA A 304 18.72 8.68 -40.01
C ALA A 304 17.21 8.63 -39.69
N THR A 305 16.82 8.60 -38.41
CA THR A 305 15.42 8.50 -38.00
C THR A 305 14.64 9.76 -38.37
N LYS A 306 13.48 9.56 -39.01
CA LYS A 306 12.58 10.66 -39.41
C LYS A 306 11.94 11.32 -38.19
N SER A 307 11.71 12.63 -38.27
CA SER A 307 11.14 13.44 -37.18
C SER A 307 9.77 12.94 -36.72
N LEU A 308 8.90 12.49 -37.63
CA LEU A 308 7.60 11.91 -37.29
C LEU A 308 7.72 10.55 -36.56
N LYS A 309 8.75 9.74 -36.86
CA LYS A 309 9.04 8.52 -36.09
C LYS A 309 9.50 8.87 -34.67
N ARG A 310 10.37 9.89 -34.51
CA ARG A 310 10.75 10.41 -33.18
C ARG A 310 9.53 10.95 -32.41
N ALA A 311 8.64 11.66 -33.09
CA ALA A 311 7.39 12.16 -32.51
C ALA A 311 6.49 11.02 -32.02
N ALA A 312 6.36 9.93 -32.80
CA ALA A 312 5.60 8.75 -32.43
C ALA A 312 6.22 8.00 -31.23
N ILE A 313 7.54 7.86 -31.17
CA ILE A 313 8.24 7.27 -30.02
C ILE A 313 8.00 8.11 -28.75
N LEU A 314 8.16 9.44 -28.84
CA LEU A 314 7.91 10.33 -27.70
C LEU A 314 6.44 10.28 -27.26
N CYS A 315 5.50 10.30 -28.21
CA CYS A 315 4.07 10.15 -27.93
C CYS A 315 3.75 8.81 -27.26
N PHE A 316 4.43 7.73 -27.65
CA PHE A 316 4.29 6.41 -27.02
C PHE A 316 4.77 6.46 -25.57
N TRP A 317 5.99 6.96 -25.32
CA TRP A 317 6.51 7.11 -23.95
C TRP A 317 5.60 7.97 -23.07
N GLN A 318 5.10 9.10 -23.59
CA GLN A 318 4.17 9.95 -22.85
C GLN A 318 2.84 9.25 -22.53
N THR A 319 2.30 8.50 -23.49
CA THR A 319 1.04 7.75 -23.30
C THR A 319 1.22 6.61 -22.28
N VAL A 320 2.34 5.89 -22.35
CA VAL A 320 2.66 4.79 -21.43
C VAL A 320 2.91 5.30 -20.01
N ASN A 321 3.62 6.42 -19.83
CA ASN A 321 3.78 7.03 -18.52
C ASN A 321 2.44 7.51 -17.93
N GLN A 322 1.49 7.98 -18.75
CA GLN A 322 0.14 8.29 -18.26
C GLN A 322 -0.60 7.05 -17.74
N LEU A 323 -0.51 5.92 -18.45
CA LEU A 323 -1.03 4.63 -17.98
C LEU A 323 -0.33 4.19 -16.68
N ARG A 324 0.99 4.35 -16.63
CA ARG A 324 1.82 4.01 -15.46
C ARG A 324 1.41 4.78 -14.21
N ARG A 325 1.10 6.07 -14.35
CA ARG A 325 0.66 6.92 -13.23
C ARG A 325 -0.64 6.47 -12.58
N SER A 326 -1.51 5.73 -13.29
CA SER A 326 -2.70 5.14 -12.66
C SER A 326 -2.40 3.89 -11.82
N LEU A 327 -1.16 3.38 -11.87
CA LEU A 327 -0.71 2.20 -11.12
C LEU A 327 0.12 2.55 -9.89
N ILE A 328 0.79 3.71 -9.91
CA ILE A 328 1.71 4.19 -8.88
C ILE A 328 1.02 5.23 -8.02
N MET A 329 1.11 5.08 -6.70
CA MET A 329 0.46 5.98 -5.77
C MET A 329 1.05 7.40 -5.85
N ASP A 330 0.21 8.41 -6.03
CA ASP A 330 0.60 9.83 -6.06
C ASP A 330 -0.30 10.71 -5.18
N GLY A 331 -0.98 10.11 -4.20
CA GLY A 331 -1.90 10.79 -3.29
C GLY A 331 -1.68 10.41 -1.84
N GLN A 332 -2.47 11.00 -0.94
CA GLN A 332 -2.45 10.72 0.50
C GLN A 332 -3.65 9.87 0.92
N GLY A 333 -3.51 9.15 2.04
CA GLY A 333 -4.57 8.43 2.72
C GLY A 333 -4.81 7.00 2.20
N LEU A 334 -5.15 6.11 3.12
CA LEU A 334 -5.32 4.69 2.89
C LEU A 334 -6.58 4.40 2.07
N THR A 335 -7.65 5.18 2.23
CA THR A 335 -8.86 5.06 1.40
C THR A 335 -8.54 5.20 -0.09
N ARG A 336 -7.72 6.21 -0.46
CA ARG A 336 -7.30 6.42 -1.86
C ARG A 336 -6.44 5.26 -2.35
N PHE A 337 -5.53 4.77 -1.51
CA PHE A 337 -4.72 3.58 -1.81
C PHE A 337 -5.59 2.36 -2.14
N VAL A 338 -6.50 1.99 -1.22
CA VAL A 338 -7.35 0.80 -1.35
C VAL A 338 -8.29 0.89 -2.55
N GLU A 339 -8.96 2.04 -2.72
CA GLU A 339 -9.99 2.19 -3.75
C GLU A 339 -9.41 2.39 -5.16
N ARG A 340 -8.30 3.12 -5.30
CA ARG A 340 -7.81 3.56 -6.61
C ARG A 340 -6.62 2.77 -7.11
N TYR A 341 -5.68 2.43 -6.24
CA TYR A 341 -4.44 1.80 -6.66
C TYR A 341 -4.50 0.30 -6.43
N PHE A 342 -4.81 -0.17 -5.22
CA PHE A 342 -4.87 -1.62 -4.98
C PHE A 342 -5.92 -2.30 -5.88
N LYS A 343 -7.11 -1.69 -6.01
CA LYS A 343 -8.19 -2.09 -6.93
C LYS A 343 -8.14 -1.38 -8.30
N SER A 344 -6.94 -1.08 -8.80
CA SER A 344 -6.78 -0.38 -10.10
C SER A 344 -7.53 -1.09 -11.23
N THR A 345 -8.16 -0.31 -12.11
CA THR A 345 -8.91 -0.81 -13.28
C THR A 345 -8.02 -1.58 -14.27
N LEU A 346 -6.72 -1.27 -14.33
CA LEU A 346 -5.73 -2.04 -15.10
C LEU A 346 -5.44 -3.43 -14.50
N GLY A 347 -5.83 -3.65 -13.24
CA GLY A 347 -5.57 -4.86 -12.47
C GLY A 347 -4.13 -4.95 -11.98
N ARG A 348 -3.86 -5.95 -11.14
CA ARG A 348 -2.55 -6.21 -10.53
C ARG A 348 -1.88 -7.45 -11.10
N GLY A 349 -1.73 -7.51 -12.43
CA GLY A 349 -1.24 -8.66 -13.23
C GLY A 349 0.17 -9.17 -12.88
N GLY A 350 0.95 -9.60 -13.88
CA GLY A 350 2.34 -10.05 -13.69
C GLY A 350 2.52 -11.54 -13.38
N SER A 351 3.61 -12.12 -13.88
CA SER A 351 3.95 -13.54 -13.70
C SER A 351 4.44 -13.84 -12.27
N PRO A 352 4.24 -15.09 -11.77
CA PRO A 352 4.85 -15.53 -10.51
C PRO A 352 6.38 -15.34 -10.48
N SER A 353 7.05 -15.65 -11.59
CA SER A 353 8.50 -15.46 -11.78
C SER A 353 8.96 -14.03 -11.51
N HIS A 354 8.22 -13.02 -11.98
CA HIS A 354 8.53 -11.61 -11.76
C HIS A 354 8.41 -11.23 -10.27
N ARG A 355 7.35 -11.68 -9.59
CA ARG A 355 7.16 -11.42 -8.15
C ARG A 355 8.26 -12.05 -7.31
N VAL A 356 8.61 -13.30 -7.60
CA VAL A 356 9.74 -14.02 -6.96
C VAL A 356 11.07 -13.31 -7.25
N GLY A 357 11.20 -12.73 -8.44
CA GLY A 357 12.25 -11.81 -8.87
C GLY A 357 12.53 -10.69 -7.86
N ILE A 358 11.45 -10.02 -7.42
CA ILE A 358 11.46 -8.83 -6.57
C ILE A 358 11.63 -9.15 -5.09
N ILE A 359 10.91 -10.17 -4.58
CA ILE A 359 10.90 -10.51 -3.15
C ILE A 359 12.23 -11.15 -2.75
N TRP A 360 12.79 -12.03 -3.60
CA TRP A 360 14.02 -12.78 -3.29
C TRP A 360 15.13 -12.50 -4.30
N PRO A 361 15.64 -11.27 -4.42
CA PRO A 361 16.72 -10.97 -5.36
C PRO A 361 18.02 -11.68 -4.98
N GLY A 362 18.33 -11.83 -3.69
CA GLY A 362 19.45 -12.64 -3.19
C GLY A 362 19.11 -14.12 -3.04
N VAL A 363 20.13 -14.99 -3.09
CA VAL A 363 19.97 -16.46 -2.95
C VAL A 363 19.63 -16.92 -1.53
N SER A 364 19.91 -16.08 -0.53
CA SER A 364 19.66 -16.37 0.89
C SER A 364 18.64 -15.42 1.51
N ASP A 365 18.06 -14.50 0.73
CA ASP A 365 16.98 -13.63 1.20
C ASP A 365 15.78 -14.50 1.62
N VAL A 366 15.02 -14.03 2.61
CA VAL A 366 13.83 -14.71 3.14
C VAL A 366 12.65 -13.73 3.22
N ALA A 367 11.42 -14.22 3.21
CA ALA A 367 10.26 -13.34 3.28
C ALA A 367 9.02 -13.95 3.94
N GLU A 368 8.27 -13.13 4.66
CA GLU A 368 6.89 -13.42 5.06
C GLU A 368 5.93 -12.71 4.10
N ILE A 369 5.16 -13.51 3.36
CA ILE A 369 4.21 -13.01 2.39
C ILE A 369 2.84 -12.85 3.03
N LYS A 370 2.25 -11.65 2.90
CA LYS A 370 0.89 -11.34 3.30
C LYS A 370 -0.09 -11.47 2.13
N SER A 371 -1.17 -12.22 2.31
CA SER A 371 -2.29 -12.28 1.35
C SER A 371 -3.56 -12.76 2.05
N SER A 372 -4.72 -12.59 1.41
CA SER A 372 -6.00 -13.13 1.89
C SER A 372 -5.83 -14.60 2.31
N PRO A 373 -6.33 -15.05 3.47
CA PRO A 373 -6.10 -16.38 3.98
C PRO A 373 -6.53 -17.49 3.01
N SER A 374 -7.59 -17.27 2.24
CA SER A 374 -8.08 -18.17 1.18
C SER A 374 -7.09 -18.38 0.01
N THR A 375 -6.06 -17.52 -0.11
CA THR A 375 -5.01 -17.64 -1.13
C THR A 375 -4.04 -18.76 -0.80
N PHE A 376 -3.91 -19.13 0.48
CA PHE A 376 -3.00 -20.18 0.90
C PHE A 376 -3.54 -21.55 0.52
N GLU A 377 -3.24 -21.97 -0.70
CA GLU A 377 -3.58 -23.28 -1.24
C GLU A 377 -2.41 -23.89 -2.03
N LYS A 378 -2.50 -25.20 -2.30
CA LYS A 378 -1.47 -25.95 -3.03
C LYS A 378 -1.05 -25.32 -4.37
N LYS A 379 -2.00 -24.75 -5.13
CA LYS A 379 -1.72 -24.13 -6.43
C LYS A 379 -0.89 -22.86 -6.28
N PHE A 380 -1.13 -22.10 -5.21
CA PHE A 380 -0.36 -20.92 -4.88
C PHE A 380 1.06 -21.30 -4.44
N ALA A 381 1.19 -22.19 -3.45
CA ALA A 381 2.49 -22.66 -2.96
C ALA A 381 3.33 -23.34 -4.05
N LYS A 382 2.69 -24.14 -4.93
CA LYS A 382 3.36 -24.82 -6.06
C LYS A 382 4.01 -23.83 -7.01
N ARG A 383 3.35 -22.69 -7.28
CA ARG A 383 3.91 -21.65 -8.14
C ARG A 383 5.16 -21.05 -7.52
N ILE A 384 5.11 -20.68 -6.24
CA ILE A 384 6.28 -20.13 -5.53
C ILE A 384 7.42 -21.16 -5.48
N ALA A 385 7.12 -22.40 -5.12
CA ALA A 385 8.10 -23.49 -5.04
C ALA A 385 8.86 -23.69 -6.37
N LYS A 386 8.11 -23.80 -7.47
CA LYS A 386 8.69 -23.96 -8.81
C LYS A 386 9.63 -22.81 -9.15
N GLU A 387 9.18 -21.58 -8.96
CA GLU A 387 9.93 -20.38 -9.33
C GLU A 387 11.17 -20.17 -8.44
N LEU A 388 11.12 -20.54 -7.15
CA LEU A 388 12.27 -20.48 -6.24
C LEU A 388 13.36 -21.49 -6.65
N VAL A 389 12.96 -22.72 -7.02
CA VAL A 389 13.88 -23.77 -7.49
C VAL A 389 14.51 -23.36 -8.83
N GLU A 390 13.70 -22.88 -9.78
CA GLU A 390 14.19 -22.39 -11.08
C GLU A 390 15.14 -21.20 -10.91
N LYS A 391 14.79 -20.23 -10.05
CA LYS A 391 15.65 -19.07 -9.75
C LYS A 391 16.97 -19.46 -9.10
N ALA A 392 16.96 -20.46 -8.23
CA ALA A 392 18.17 -21.03 -7.64
C ALA A 392 19.00 -21.86 -8.63
N LYS A 393 18.55 -21.98 -9.89
CA LYS A 393 19.16 -22.84 -10.94
C LYS A 393 19.28 -24.30 -10.48
N LEU A 394 18.34 -24.73 -9.65
CA LEU A 394 18.26 -26.09 -9.15
C LEU A 394 17.32 -26.90 -10.06
N GLN A 395 17.54 -28.21 -10.11
CA GLN A 395 16.61 -29.16 -10.71
C GLN A 395 16.03 -30.01 -9.60
N LEU A 396 14.71 -30.20 -9.62
CA LEU A 396 14.07 -31.11 -8.68
C LEU A 396 14.64 -32.52 -8.90
N PRO A 397 15.11 -33.19 -7.83
CA PRO A 397 15.64 -34.54 -7.94
C PRO A 397 14.53 -35.47 -8.45
N PRO A 398 14.78 -36.27 -9.50
CA PRO A 398 13.82 -37.27 -9.95
C PRO A 398 13.74 -38.40 -8.91
N PRO A 399 12.59 -39.07 -8.79
CA PRO A 399 12.48 -40.27 -7.98
C PRO A 399 13.44 -41.36 -8.50
N PRO A 400 14.07 -42.16 -7.61
CA PRO A 400 15.05 -43.18 -7.99
C PRO A 400 14.44 -44.36 -8.77
N TYR A 401 13.11 -44.54 -8.70
CA TYR A 401 12.39 -45.63 -9.37
C TYR A 401 11.16 -45.12 -10.13
N ILE A 402 10.84 -45.77 -11.25
CA ILE A 402 9.66 -45.46 -12.09
C ILE A 402 8.34 -45.60 -11.30
N PHE A 403 8.30 -46.45 -10.26
CA PHE A 403 7.14 -46.64 -9.38
C PHE A 403 7.33 -46.03 -7.97
N GLY A 404 8.49 -45.42 -7.70
CA GLY A 404 8.85 -44.82 -6.41
C GLY A 404 8.80 -43.30 -6.47
N GLU A 405 7.75 -42.73 -7.08
CA GLU A 405 7.64 -41.28 -7.37
C GLU A 405 7.79 -40.37 -6.13
N HIS A 406 7.65 -40.97 -4.94
CA HIS A 406 7.75 -40.30 -3.65
C HIS A 406 9.06 -40.60 -2.89
N GLU A 407 9.92 -41.52 -3.35
CA GLU A 407 11.12 -41.98 -2.63
C GLU A 407 12.36 -41.13 -2.93
N ILE A 408 12.28 -39.80 -2.79
CA ILE A 408 13.42 -38.91 -3.08
C ILE A 408 14.43 -38.96 -1.91
N PRO A 409 15.71 -39.32 -2.14
CA PRO A 409 16.72 -39.38 -1.09
C PRO A 409 17.17 -37.99 -0.63
N LEU A 410 17.63 -37.88 0.62
CA LEU A 410 18.24 -36.67 1.20
C LEU A 410 19.69 -36.47 0.72
N ASP A 411 19.88 -36.32 -0.59
CA ASP A 411 21.17 -35.96 -1.18
C ASP A 411 21.41 -34.42 -1.17
N GLY A 412 22.58 -33.99 -1.64
CA GLY A 412 22.91 -32.55 -1.68
C GLY A 412 21.97 -31.69 -2.54
N LYS A 413 21.38 -32.26 -3.60
CA LYS A 413 20.44 -31.54 -4.48
C LYS A 413 19.07 -31.41 -3.81
N THR A 414 18.61 -32.46 -3.14
CA THR A 414 17.39 -32.45 -2.32
C THR A 414 17.52 -31.44 -1.18
N LEU A 415 18.66 -31.44 -0.46
CA LEU A 415 18.91 -30.49 0.62
C LEU A 415 18.92 -29.03 0.14
N ALA A 416 19.54 -28.75 -1.02
CA ALA A 416 19.51 -27.41 -1.60
C ALA A 416 18.09 -26.98 -2.02
N SER A 417 17.29 -27.92 -2.53
CA SER A 417 15.89 -27.67 -2.88
C SER A 417 15.04 -27.40 -1.64
N ILE A 418 15.22 -28.19 -0.58
CA ILE A 418 14.59 -27.96 0.73
C ILE A 418 14.96 -26.57 1.24
N GLN A 419 16.25 -26.22 1.27
CA GLN A 419 16.70 -24.89 1.70
C GLN A 419 16.03 -23.77 0.90
N ALA A 420 15.82 -23.92 -0.40
CA ALA A 420 15.09 -22.94 -1.21
C ALA A 420 13.61 -22.78 -0.77
N LEU A 421 12.95 -23.89 -0.43
CA LEU A 421 11.55 -23.93 -0.01
C LEU A 421 11.30 -23.46 1.44
N GLU A 422 12.34 -23.44 2.27
CA GLU A 422 12.32 -22.95 3.66
C GLU A 422 12.51 -21.41 3.76
N ARG A 423 12.68 -20.70 2.63
CA ARG A 423 12.96 -19.25 2.59
C ARG A 423 11.72 -18.36 2.68
N TRP A 424 10.56 -18.94 2.92
CA TRP A 424 9.33 -18.16 2.98
C TRP A 424 8.34 -18.72 3.99
N GLN A 425 7.52 -17.82 4.50
CA GLN A 425 6.36 -18.14 5.30
C GLN A 425 5.18 -17.26 4.88
N PHE A 426 3.98 -17.62 5.31
CA PHE A 426 2.72 -17.01 4.92
C PHE A 426 2.01 -16.40 6.13
N CYS A 427 1.45 -15.22 5.90
CA CYS A 427 0.63 -14.49 6.86
C CYS A 427 -0.74 -14.20 6.26
N GLY A 428 -1.79 -14.70 6.91
CA GLY A 428 -3.17 -14.54 6.45
C GLY A 428 -3.72 -13.15 6.79
N HIS A 429 -4.00 -12.35 5.77
CA HIS A 429 -4.48 -10.97 5.86
C HIS A 429 -6.01 -10.88 5.77
N PHE A 430 -6.66 -10.48 6.86
CA PHE A 430 -8.09 -10.14 6.85
C PHE A 430 -8.28 -8.68 6.44
N SER A 431 -9.20 -8.42 5.51
CA SER A 431 -9.39 -7.06 4.96
C SER A 431 -10.43 -6.24 5.72
N ARG A 432 -10.09 -4.98 6.02
CA ARG A 432 -11.00 -3.92 6.48
C ARG A 432 -11.76 -3.23 5.35
N SER A 433 -11.54 -3.62 4.09
CA SER A 433 -12.10 -2.93 2.93
C SER A 433 -13.61 -3.14 2.78
N GLN A 434 -14.39 -2.05 2.78
CA GLN A 434 -15.79 -2.02 2.34
C GLN A 434 -16.03 -0.97 1.28
N ALA A 435 -17.02 -1.20 0.42
CA ALA A 435 -17.45 -0.20 -0.55
C ALA A 435 -18.10 0.98 0.18
N HIS A 436 -17.56 2.18 -0.03
CA HIS A 436 -18.16 3.40 0.51
C HIS A 436 -19.55 3.62 -0.10
N LYS A 437 -20.55 3.80 0.75
CA LYS A 437 -21.91 4.16 0.35
C LYS A 437 -22.25 5.52 0.97
N GLN A 438 -22.73 6.45 0.14
CA GLN A 438 -23.00 7.81 0.56
C GLN A 438 -24.00 7.85 1.73
N ASN A 439 -23.62 8.49 2.84
CA ASN A 439 -24.42 8.58 4.07
C ASN A 439 -24.80 7.23 4.71
N HIS A 440 -23.99 6.19 4.51
CA HIS A 440 -24.16 4.91 5.19
C HIS A 440 -22.93 4.61 6.02
N ARG A 441 -23.14 4.20 7.26
CA ARG A 441 -22.07 3.67 8.11
C ARG A 441 -21.63 2.30 7.58
N PRO A 442 -20.31 2.01 7.50
CA PRO A 442 -19.82 0.70 7.10
C PRO A 442 -20.35 -0.39 8.05
N LYS A 443 -20.78 -1.54 7.51
CA LYS A 443 -21.42 -2.61 8.28
C LYS A 443 -20.54 -3.84 8.35
N PRO A 444 -19.97 -4.21 9.52
CA PRO A 444 -19.15 -5.41 9.64
C PRO A 444 -19.98 -6.67 9.37
N ASN A 445 -19.46 -7.59 8.54
CA ASN A 445 -20.06 -8.90 8.34
C ASN A 445 -19.36 -9.93 9.25
N SER A 446 -19.75 -9.94 10.52
CA SER A 446 -19.17 -10.86 11.51
C SER A 446 -19.37 -12.33 11.13
N GLU A 447 -20.51 -12.69 10.56
CA GLU A 447 -20.79 -14.07 10.13
C GLU A 447 -19.79 -14.55 9.07
N LYS A 448 -19.59 -13.75 8.02
CA LYS A 448 -18.62 -14.04 6.96
C LYS A 448 -17.20 -14.14 7.52
N LEU A 449 -16.81 -13.24 8.43
CA LEU A 449 -15.49 -13.27 9.04
C LEU A 449 -15.24 -14.56 9.83
N TRP A 450 -16.23 -15.01 10.61
CA TRP A 450 -16.15 -16.29 11.33
C TRP A 450 -16.13 -17.49 10.37
N GLN A 451 -16.85 -17.44 9.25
CA GLN A 451 -16.80 -18.49 8.22
C GLN A 451 -15.42 -18.56 7.57
N GLU A 452 -14.85 -17.42 7.19
CA GLU A 452 -13.50 -17.32 6.61
C GLU A 452 -12.45 -17.92 7.55
N ALA A 453 -12.50 -17.58 8.84
CA ALA A 453 -11.59 -18.13 9.84
C ALA A 453 -11.73 -19.65 10.01
N LYS A 454 -12.94 -20.20 9.92
CA LYS A 454 -13.16 -21.66 9.91
C LYS A 454 -12.53 -22.30 8.68
N THR A 455 -12.74 -21.71 7.50
CA THR A 455 -12.13 -22.18 6.25
C THR A 455 -10.60 -22.19 6.35
N VAL A 456 -9.98 -21.20 7.00
CA VAL A 456 -8.52 -21.23 7.26
C VAL A 456 -8.13 -22.46 8.06
N MET A 457 -8.78 -22.71 9.20
CA MET A 457 -8.47 -23.87 10.04
C MET A 457 -8.65 -25.19 9.29
N ASP A 458 -9.72 -25.33 8.50
CA ASP A 458 -10.00 -26.53 7.71
C ASP A 458 -8.96 -26.71 6.58
N SER A 459 -8.52 -25.61 5.96
CA SER A 459 -7.53 -25.65 4.88
C SER A 459 -6.15 -26.11 5.36
N LEU A 460 -5.75 -25.74 6.58
CA LEU A 460 -4.49 -26.13 7.18
C LEU A 460 -4.45 -27.62 7.56
N GLU A 461 -5.60 -28.22 7.84
CA GLU A 461 -5.73 -29.66 8.12
C GLU A 461 -5.81 -30.50 6.84
N SER A 462 -6.15 -29.88 5.71
CA SER A 462 -6.32 -30.59 4.45
C SER A 462 -5.02 -31.22 3.94
N ALA A 463 -5.04 -32.54 3.73
CA ALA A 463 -3.94 -33.28 3.11
C ALA A 463 -4.00 -33.31 1.57
N SER A 464 -5.11 -32.87 0.97
CA SER A 464 -5.39 -33.09 -0.45
C SER A 464 -4.60 -32.17 -1.39
N GLY A 465 -3.76 -32.77 -2.24
CA GLY A 465 -3.03 -32.09 -3.32
C GLY A 465 -1.67 -31.51 -2.91
N TRP A 466 -1.15 -31.89 -1.75
CA TRP A 466 0.20 -31.55 -1.27
C TRP A 466 1.27 -32.61 -1.63
N ASN A 467 0.87 -33.70 -2.30
CA ASN A 467 1.77 -34.73 -2.84
C ASN A 467 2.09 -34.40 -4.30
N ALA A 468 2.94 -33.39 -4.51
CA ALA A 468 3.37 -32.95 -5.84
C ALA A 468 4.90 -33.03 -5.97
N PRO A 469 5.44 -33.21 -7.19
CA PRO A 469 6.89 -33.24 -7.41
C PRO A 469 7.60 -31.97 -6.92
N GLU A 470 6.94 -30.81 -7.03
CA GLU A 470 7.48 -29.53 -6.56
C GLU A 470 7.65 -29.47 -5.03
N PHE A 471 7.04 -30.41 -4.31
CA PHE A 471 7.18 -30.61 -2.87
C PHE A 471 7.95 -31.89 -2.54
N LEU A 472 8.79 -32.37 -3.47
CA LEU A 472 9.71 -33.50 -3.28
C LEU A 472 9.00 -34.80 -2.85
N GLY A 473 7.86 -35.11 -3.48
CA GLY A 473 7.06 -36.30 -3.16
C GLY A 473 6.01 -36.06 -2.06
N GLY A 474 6.02 -34.87 -1.44
CA GLY A 474 5.05 -34.45 -0.43
C GLY A 474 5.07 -35.30 0.82
N ARG A 475 3.90 -35.65 1.35
CA ARG A 475 3.76 -36.41 2.60
C ARG A 475 4.12 -37.89 2.47
N LEU A 476 4.27 -38.40 1.24
CA LEU A 476 4.46 -39.82 0.94
C LEU A 476 5.95 -40.22 0.90
N ASN A 477 6.87 -39.28 1.12
CA ASN A 477 8.29 -39.57 1.08
C ASN A 477 8.75 -40.28 2.38
N PRO A 478 9.42 -41.45 2.30
CA PRO A 478 9.88 -42.19 3.48
C PRO A 478 11.13 -41.59 4.15
N ASN A 479 11.82 -40.63 3.52
CA ASN A 479 13.06 -40.02 4.03
C ASN A 479 12.81 -38.72 4.81
N PHE A 480 11.63 -38.11 4.67
CA PHE A 480 11.25 -36.91 5.40
C PHE A 480 9.73 -36.67 5.38
N HIS A 481 9.23 -36.04 6.42
CA HIS A 481 7.84 -35.61 6.58
C HIS A 481 7.64 -34.18 6.08
N PHE A 482 6.86 -34.00 5.02
CA PHE A 482 6.45 -32.69 4.52
C PHE A 482 5.17 -32.17 5.21
N GLN A 483 5.24 -31.00 5.84
CA GLN A 483 4.16 -30.39 6.63
C GLN A 483 3.83 -28.99 6.10
N PRO A 484 2.99 -28.87 5.05
CA PRO A 484 2.71 -27.59 4.38
C PRO A 484 2.05 -26.55 5.30
N ALA A 485 1.28 -26.98 6.31
CA ALA A 485 0.66 -26.08 7.28
C ALA A 485 1.70 -25.23 8.06
N ARG A 486 2.96 -25.68 8.12
CA ARG A 486 4.05 -24.95 8.78
C ARG A 486 4.51 -23.70 8.04
N TRP A 487 4.17 -23.54 6.75
CA TRP A 487 4.36 -22.25 6.08
C TRP A 487 3.42 -21.18 6.62
N PHE A 488 2.23 -21.53 7.12
CA PHE A 488 1.29 -20.53 7.65
C PHE A 488 1.67 -20.17 9.09
N ARG A 489 2.15 -18.94 9.30
CA ARG A 489 2.76 -18.50 10.56
C ARG A 489 2.11 -17.27 11.18
N GLY A 490 1.64 -16.34 10.35
CA GLY A 490 1.13 -15.05 10.80
C GLY A 490 -0.36 -14.84 10.53
N LEU A 491 -0.97 -13.94 11.29
CA LEU A 491 -2.27 -13.35 11.00
C LEU A 491 -2.16 -11.82 10.98
N ASP A 492 -2.77 -11.20 9.98
CA ASP A 492 -2.78 -9.75 9.76
C ASP A 492 -4.23 -9.26 9.59
N VAL A 493 -4.45 -8.00 9.92
CA VAL A 493 -5.65 -7.24 9.54
C VAL A 493 -5.18 -5.93 8.94
N ALA A 494 -5.57 -5.64 7.68
CA ALA A 494 -5.22 -4.39 7.03
C ALA A 494 -6.34 -3.79 6.17
N GLY A 495 -6.11 -2.57 5.70
CA GLY A 495 -7.08 -1.72 5.04
C GLY A 495 -7.60 -0.63 5.98
N ASP A 496 -8.64 0.09 5.56
CA ASP A 496 -9.08 1.34 6.19
C ASP A 496 -9.60 1.16 7.63
N GLU A 497 -8.80 1.60 8.60
CA GLU A 497 -9.10 1.58 10.05
C GLU A 497 -10.20 2.58 10.44
N ASN A 498 -10.48 3.58 9.60
CA ASN A 498 -11.60 4.49 9.82
C ASN A 498 -12.93 3.81 9.50
N VAL A 499 -12.91 2.78 8.65
CA VAL A 499 -14.10 2.04 8.19
C VAL A 499 -14.43 0.88 9.13
N LEU A 500 -13.51 -0.07 9.33
CA LEU A 500 -13.72 -1.24 10.19
C LEU A 500 -12.68 -1.30 11.31
N LYS A 501 -13.15 -1.20 12.55
CA LYS A 501 -12.32 -1.24 13.76
C LYS A 501 -11.81 -2.65 14.06
N ILE A 502 -10.70 -2.75 14.80
CA ILE A 502 -10.11 -4.03 15.20
C ILE A 502 -11.03 -4.85 16.12
N GLU A 503 -11.97 -4.19 16.82
CA GLU A 503 -12.98 -4.82 17.71
C GLU A 503 -13.73 -6.00 17.04
N TRP A 504 -13.93 -5.94 15.73
CA TRP A 504 -14.62 -6.99 14.97
C TRP A 504 -13.76 -8.21 14.68
N PHE A 505 -12.44 -8.02 14.54
CA PHE A 505 -11.49 -9.06 14.15
C PHE A 505 -10.81 -9.71 15.35
N ALA A 506 -10.56 -8.94 16.41
CA ALA A 506 -9.87 -9.42 17.60
C ALA A 506 -10.43 -10.74 18.18
N PRO A 507 -11.77 -10.94 18.30
CA PRO A 507 -12.33 -12.21 18.76
C PRO A 507 -11.94 -13.43 17.90
N VAL A 508 -11.94 -13.23 16.58
CA VAL A 508 -11.62 -14.27 15.59
C VAL A 508 -10.13 -14.60 15.64
N LEU A 509 -9.27 -13.58 15.73
CA LEU A 509 -7.82 -13.75 15.82
C LEU A 509 -7.42 -14.48 17.11
N ARG A 510 -8.02 -14.14 18.25
CA ARG A 510 -7.78 -14.86 19.52
C ARG A 510 -8.14 -16.34 19.40
N TRP A 511 -9.26 -16.65 18.74
CA TRP A 511 -9.66 -18.04 18.49
C TRP A 511 -8.69 -18.76 17.55
N LEU A 512 -8.31 -18.18 16.41
CA LEU A 512 -7.34 -18.77 15.49
C LEU A 512 -5.98 -19.02 16.15
N ARG A 513 -5.55 -18.11 17.04
CA ARG A 513 -4.28 -18.22 17.78
C ARG A 513 -4.32 -19.22 18.94
N SER A 514 -5.51 -19.69 19.34
CA SER A 514 -5.71 -20.50 20.55
C SER A 514 -5.11 -21.92 20.51
N GLY A 515 -4.75 -22.44 19.34
CA GLY A 515 -3.90 -23.64 19.19
C GLY A 515 -4.45 -24.98 19.71
N PHE A 516 -5.53 -25.03 20.49
CA PHE A 516 -6.06 -26.26 21.07
C PHE A 516 -7.01 -27.00 20.12
N LYS A 517 -6.42 -27.73 19.17
CA LYS A 517 -7.07 -28.88 18.54
C LYS A 517 -6.31 -30.15 18.97
N SER A 518 -7.06 -31.23 19.25
CA SER A 518 -6.46 -32.55 19.53
C SER A 518 -5.59 -32.95 18.34
N ARG A 519 -4.28 -33.13 18.55
CA ARG A 519 -3.35 -33.59 17.52
C ARG A 519 -3.23 -35.10 17.56
N THR A 520 -2.89 -35.71 16.43
CA THR A 520 -2.52 -37.13 16.36
C THR A 520 -1.22 -37.37 17.14
N ASP A 521 -1.06 -38.57 17.71
CA ASP A 521 0.15 -38.96 18.43
C ASP A 521 1.40 -38.77 17.56
N GLY A 522 2.39 -38.02 18.08
CA GLY A 522 3.67 -37.75 17.42
C GLY A 522 3.88 -36.30 16.95
N GLU A 523 2.82 -35.48 16.85
CA GLU A 523 2.98 -34.06 16.50
C GLU A 523 3.42 -33.21 17.70
N ARG A 524 4.51 -32.45 17.55
CA ARG A 524 4.98 -31.50 18.57
C ARG A 524 3.94 -30.40 18.82
N ALA A 525 4.02 -29.74 19.98
CA ALA A 525 3.20 -28.55 20.27
C ALA A 525 3.34 -27.50 19.16
N SER A 526 2.24 -26.95 18.63
CA SER A 526 2.33 -25.80 17.73
C SER A 526 2.75 -24.57 18.52
N THR A 527 3.80 -23.93 18.06
CA THR A 527 3.94 -22.49 18.22
C THR A 527 2.75 -21.86 17.49
N GLY A 528 1.71 -21.42 18.20
CA GLY A 528 0.54 -20.76 17.58
C GLY A 528 0.95 -19.54 16.73
N PHE A 529 0.02 -19.00 15.95
CA PHE A 529 0.32 -17.88 15.04
C PHE A 529 0.84 -16.64 15.78
N HIS A 530 1.77 -15.91 15.16
CA HIS A 530 2.07 -14.53 15.54
C HIS A 530 1.07 -13.59 14.88
N LEU A 531 0.89 -12.40 15.46
CA LEU A 531 0.09 -11.33 14.88
C LEU A 531 1.01 -10.31 14.21
N SER A 532 0.60 -9.77 13.06
CA SER A 532 1.31 -8.71 12.33
C SER A 532 0.28 -7.77 11.74
N ILE A 533 -0.39 -7.00 12.62
CA ILE A 533 -1.63 -6.28 12.33
C ILE A 533 -1.32 -4.82 12.01
N HIS A 534 -1.88 -4.27 10.92
CA HIS A 534 -1.83 -2.84 10.65
C HIS A 534 -2.67 -2.09 11.68
N ALA A 535 -2.05 -1.11 12.34
CA ALA A 535 -2.72 -0.28 13.32
C ALA A 535 -2.07 1.10 13.40
N GLY A 536 -2.90 2.15 13.44
CA GLY A 536 -2.46 3.54 13.52
C GLY A 536 -1.64 3.98 12.30
N GLU A 537 -1.95 3.43 11.14
CA GLU A 537 -1.39 3.81 9.84
C GLU A 537 -2.10 5.06 9.26
N ASP A 538 -3.44 5.03 9.24
CA ASP A 538 -4.30 6.12 8.76
C ASP A 538 -5.42 6.40 9.75
N TYR A 539 -5.66 7.68 10.04
CA TYR A 539 -6.57 8.13 11.09
C TYR A 539 -6.99 9.58 10.90
N ALA A 540 -8.24 9.88 11.24
CA ALA A 540 -8.78 11.25 11.20
C ALA A 540 -8.19 12.17 12.30
N HIS A 541 -7.81 11.60 13.43
CA HIS A 541 -7.26 12.30 14.61
C HIS A 541 -6.10 11.49 15.20
N LEU A 542 -5.04 12.16 15.68
CA LEU A 542 -3.87 11.45 16.22
C LEU A 542 -4.22 10.54 17.41
N ALA A 543 -5.10 11.02 18.31
CA ALA A 543 -5.66 10.21 19.38
C ALA A 543 -6.40 8.96 18.88
N SER A 544 -7.14 9.04 17.75
CA SER A 544 -7.75 7.86 17.13
C SER A 544 -6.69 6.85 16.72
N GLY A 545 -5.63 7.27 16.03
CA GLY A 545 -4.56 6.37 15.61
C GLY A 545 -3.86 5.68 16.80
N MET A 546 -3.55 6.43 17.86
CA MET A 546 -2.95 5.85 19.07
C MET A 546 -3.91 4.90 19.78
N ARG A 547 -5.19 5.24 19.85
CA ARG A 547 -6.24 4.38 20.42
C ARG A 547 -6.43 3.11 19.59
N HIS A 548 -6.42 3.18 18.25
CA HIS A 548 -6.54 1.98 17.40
C HIS A 548 -5.37 1.02 17.60
N ILE A 549 -4.15 1.53 17.83
CA ILE A 549 -3.01 0.71 18.24
C ILE A 549 -3.26 0.07 19.61
N ASP A 550 -3.73 0.84 20.59
CA ASP A 550 -4.01 0.34 21.94
C ASP A 550 -5.13 -0.71 21.96
N GLU A 551 -6.21 -0.48 21.20
CA GLU A 551 -7.28 -1.46 20.94
C GLU A 551 -6.71 -2.72 20.31
N THR A 552 -5.80 -2.59 19.34
CA THR A 552 -5.17 -3.75 18.68
C THR A 552 -4.35 -4.55 19.68
N VAL A 553 -3.46 -3.89 20.44
CA VAL A 553 -2.62 -4.55 21.45
C VAL A 553 -3.49 -5.25 22.49
N ARG A 554 -4.47 -4.55 23.05
CA ARG A 554 -5.25 -5.06 24.17
C ARG A 554 -6.33 -6.05 23.75
N PHE A 555 -7.08 -5.76 22.68
CA PHE A 555 -8.19 -6.62 22.26
C PHE A 555 -7.67 -7.89 21.59
N CYS A 556 -6.62 -7.81 20.77
CA CYS A 556 -6.01 -9.03 20.21
C CYS A 556 -5.14 -9.78 21.22
N GLN A 557 -4.88 -9.20 22.40
CA GLN A 557 -3.99 -9.72 23.44
C GLN A 557 -2.59 -9.97 22.86
N MET A 558 -2.02 -8.97 22.19
CA MET A 558 -0.70 -9.09 21.58
C MET A 558 0.34 -9.43 22.64
N ARG A 559 1.31 -10.27 22.24
CA ARG A 559 2.37 -10.80 23.11
C ARG A 559 3.73 -10.60 22.45
N GLU A 560 4.79 -10.96 23.18
CA GLU A 560 6.15 -10.90 22.68
C GLU A 560 6.30 -11.55 21.29
N GLY A 561 6.91 -10.82 20.36
CA GLY A 561 7.10 -11.25 18.97
C GLY A 561 5.94 -10.89 18.02
N ASP A 562 4.78 -10.45 18.54
CA ASP A 562 3.73 -9.89 17.70
C ASP A 562 4.12 -8.48 17.19
N ARG A 563 3.58 -8.12 16.04
CA ARG A 563 4.02 -6.97 15.25
C ARG A 563 2.88 -5.99 14.97
N LEU A 564 3.19 -4.71 15.10
CA LEU A 564 2.33 -3.59 14.75
C LEU A 564 2.78 -3.05 13.39
N GLY A 565 1.94 -3.25 12.38
CA GLY A 565 2.10 -2.69 11.04
C GLY A 565 2.01 -1.18 11.07
N HIS A 566 3.05 -0.49 10.57
CA HIS A 566 3.16 0.97 10.47
C HIS A 566 3.26 1.71 11.81
N ALA A 567 2.24 1.63 12.69
CA ALA A 567 2.22 2.30 14.00
C ALA A 567 2.56 3.81 13.99
N LEU A 568 2.30 4.51 12.87
CA LEU A 568 2.73 5.89 12.63
C LEU A 568 2.25 6.85 13.72
N ALA A 569 1.04 6.61 14.24
CA ALA A 569 0.45 7.40 15.32
C ALA A 569 1.29 7.44 16.61
N LEU A 570 2.22 6.50 16.83
CA LEU A 570 3.11 6.51 18.00
C LEU A 570 4.39 7.34 17.82
N GLY A 571 4.72 7.74 16.59
CA GLY A 571 6.01 8.39 16.32
C GLY A 571 5.93 9.77 15.69
N ILE A 572 4.83 10.12 15.04
CA ILE A 572 4.64 11.45 14.44
C ILE A 572 4.49 12.53 15.54
N GLU A 573 5.14 13.68 15.36
CA GLU A 573 5.07 14.80 16.30
C GLU A 573 3.68 15.47 16.28
N PRO A 574 2.95 15.52 17.41
CA PRO A 574 1.55 15.96 17.44
C PRO A 574 1.30 17.38 16.94
N LYS A 575 2.10 18.38 17.33
CA LYS A 575 1.85 19.78 16.97
C LYS A 575 2.05 20.01 15.47
N GLN A 576 3.13 19.47 14.92
CA GLN A 576 3.44 19.54 13.51
C GLN A 576 2.40 18.80 12.67
N TRP A 577 1.93 17.64 13.13
CA TRP A 577 0.86 16.92 12.45
C TRP A 577 -0.45 17.70 12.47
N ALA A 578 -0.89 18.20 13.63
CA ALA A 578 -2.13 18.97 13.75
C ALA A 578 -2.10 20.23 12.88
N ALA A 579 -0.96 20.96 12.87
CA ALA A 579 -0.78 22.14 12.03
C ALA A 579 -0.84 21.82 10.51
N ARG A 580 -0.31 20.66 10.09
CA ARG A 580 -0.38 20.20 8.70
C ARG A 580 -1.75 19.60 8.35
N GLN A 581 -2.44 19.02 9.32
CA GLN A 581 -3.76 18.42 9.14
C GLN A 581 -4.81 19.50 8.93
N GLY A 582 -4.75 20.57 9.74
CA GLY A 582 -5.72 21.65 9.73
C GLY A 582 -6.99 21.25 10.46
N GLU A 583 -8.07 21.02 9.72
CA GLU A 583 -9.34 20.56 10.28
C GLU A 583 -9.36 19.03 10.36
N MET A 584 -9.59 18.51 11.57
CA MET A 584 -9.73 17.08 11.84
C MET A 584 -11.21 16.75 11.95
N MET A 585 -11.73 15.92 11.05
CA MET A 585 -13.15 15.60 10.98
C MET A 585 -13.38 14.13 11.35
N LEU A 586 -14.20 13.90 12.37
CA LEU A 586 -14.51 12.56 12.85
C LEU A 586 -15.94 12.47 13.40
N PRO A 587 -16.56 11.28 13.43
CA PRO A 587 -17.84 11.07 14.09
C PRO A 587 -17.80 11.46 15.57
N LEU A 588 -18.92 11.95 16.10
CA LEU A 588 -19.09 12.27 17.53
C LEU A 588 -18.72 11.09 18.43
N ASP A 589 -19.17 9.89 18.06
CA ASP A 589 -18.83 8.64 18.75
C ASP A 589 -17.31 8.42 18.87
N GLU A 590 -16.60 8.63 17.76
CA GLU A 590 -15.14 8.42 17.67
C GLU A 590 -14.39 9.46 18.50
N HIS A 591 -14.86 10.71 18.48
CA HIS A 591 -14.29 11.81 19.27
C HIS A 591 -14.50 11.61 20.77
N LEU A 592 -15.71 11.21 21.18
CA LEU A 592 -16.00 10.92 22.57
C LEU A 592 -15.11 9.79 23.10
N ASP A 593 -14.96 8.71 22.32
CA ASP A 593 -14.05 7.61 22.67
C ASP A 593 -12.58 8.09 22.78
N ASN A 594 -12.14 9.03 21.93
CA ASN A 594 -10.79 9.62 22.03
C ASN A 594 -10.61 10.39 23.35
N LEU A 595 -11.57 11.24 23.70
CA LEU A 595 -11.51 12.03 24.93
C LEU A 595 -11.50 11.14 26.17
N VAL A 596 -12.35 10.12 26.21
CA VAL A 596 -12.42 9.15 27.31
C VAL A 596 -11.11 8.37 27.45
N TRP A 597 -10.54 7.92 26.33
CA TRP A 597 -9.25 7.22 26.31
C TRP A 597 -8.09 8.11 26.77
N LEU A 598 -8.02 9.36 26.28
CA LEU A 598 -7.03 10.35 26.74
C LEU A 598 -7.18 10.67 28.23
N TRP A 599 -8.41 10.85 28.71
CA TRP A 599 -8.70 11.07 30.13
C TRP A 599 -8.23 9.90 31.01
N HIS A 600 -8.47 8.65 30.58
CA HIS A 600 -8.01 7.47 31.31
C HIS A 600 -6.48 7.47 31.44
N HIS A 601 -5.76 7.66 30.34
CA HIS A 601 -4.30 7.70 30.38
C HIS A 601 -3.77 8.91 31.16
N ALA A 602 -4.42 10.07 31.08
CA ALA A 602 -4.06 11.22 31.90
C ALA A 602 -4.27 10.92 33.39
N SER A 603 -5.32 10.18 33.75
CA SER A 603 -5.60 9.75 35.13
C SER A 603 -4.50 8.81 35.64
N VAL A 604 -4.12 7.81 34.84
CA VAL A 604 -3.04 6.87 35.15
C VAL A 604 -1.69 7.60 35.32
N LEU A 605 -1.41 8.60 34.48
CA LEU A 605 -0.15 9.32 34.48
C LEU A 605 -0.11 10.51 35.43
N SER A 606 -1.23 10.91 36.02
CA SER A 606 -1.35 12.08 36.89
C SER A 606 -0.37 12.06 38.07
N GLY A 607 -0.02 10.87 38.59
CA GLY A 607 0.94 10.73 39.69
C GLY A 607 2.40 10.97 39.31
N VAL A 608 2.74 10.90 38.02
CA VAL A 608 4.13 10.94 37.53
C VAL A 608 4.40 12.05 36.51
N LEU A 609 3.36 12.59 35.87
CA LEU A 609 3.45 13.60 34.83
C LEU A 609 2.58 14.82 35.18
N PRO A 610 3.16 15.97 35.56
CA PRO A 610 2.41 17.19 35.87
C PRO A 610 1.47 17.64 34.73
N LEU A 611 1.90 17.44 33.48
CA LEU A 611 1.11 17.75 32.29
C LEU A 611 -0.21 16.95 32.24
N ALA A 612 -0.21 15.71 32.73
CA ALA A 612 -1.43 14.90 32.82
C ALA A 612 -2.44 15.50 33.81
N GLN A 613 -1.97 16.02 34.95
CA GLN A 613 -2.82 16.74 35.92
C GLN A 613 -3.43 18.00 35.31
N GLN A 614 -2.68 18.71 34.47
CA GLN A 614 -3.12 19.94 33.82
C GLN A 614 -4.27 19.70 32.82
N VAL A 615 -4.20 18.62 32.03
CA VAL A 615 -5.17 18.36 30.95
C VAL A 615 -6.42 17.61 31.44
N LEU A 616 -6.36 16.92 32.58
CA LEU A 616 -7.47 16.12 33.12
C LEU A 616 -8.81 16.90 33.21
N PRO A 617 -8.87 18.09 33.84
CA PRO A 617 -10.11 18.86 33.92
C PRO A 617 -10.62 19.32 32.55
N LEU A 618 -9.74 19.46 31.55
CA LEU A 618 -10.12 19.83 30.18
C LEU A 618 -10.89 18.68 29.53
N PHE A 619 -10.35 17.46 29.63
CA PHE A 619 -11.01 16.27 29.10
C PHE A 619 -12.35 16.01 29.81
N GLU A 620 -12.44 16.15 31.13
CA GLU A 620 -13.69 15.94 31.87
C GLU A 620 -14.82 16.87 31.41
N ARG A 621 -14.52 18.16 31.20
CA ARG A 621 -15.49 19.13 30.69
C ARG A 621 -15.95 18.77 29.27
N ARG A 622 -15.03 18.39 28.40
CA ARG A 622 -15.34 18.04 27.00
C ARG A 622 -16.11 16.72 26.91
N ILE A 623 -15.76 15.71 27.71
CA ILE A 623 -16.52 14.46 27.83
C ILE A 623 -17.95 14.76 28.28
N ALA A 624 -18.15 15.57 29.33
CA ALA A 624 -19.50 15.92 29.79
C ALA A 624 -20.33 16.62 28.70
N ARG A 625 -19.71 17.53 27.93
CA ARG A 625 -20.33 18.22 26.79
C ARG A 625 -20.75 17.22 25.70
N PHE A 626 -19.83 16.40 25.22
CA PHE A 626 -20.10 15.49 24.09
C PHE A 626 -20.94 14.27 24.48
N TRP A 627 -20.86 13.80 25.73
CA TRP A 627 -21.74 12.78 26.27
C TRP A 627 -23.20 13.22 26.22
N ARG A 628 -23.49 14.45 26.65
CA ARG A 628 -24.84 15.05 26.58
C ARG A 628 -25.37 15.14 25.14
N LEU A 629 -24.48 15.33 24.17
CA LEU A 629 -24.81 15.41 22.74
C LEU A 629 -24.85 14.04 22.04
N SER A 630 -24.38 12.97 22.70
CA SER A 630 -24.44 11.61 22.17
C SER A 630 -25.87 11.06 22.22
N HIS A 631 -26.11 9.94 21.54
CA HIS A 631 -27.39 9.22 21.59
C HIS A 631 -27.38 8.04 22.58
N TRP A 632 -26.21 7.62 23.07
CA TRP A 632 -26.06 6.35 23.80
C TRP A 632 -26.70 6.34 25.19
N TRP A 633 -27.04 7.50 25.76
CA TRP A 633 -27.78 7.60 27.02
C TRP A 633 -29.31 7.42 26.87
N ARG A 634 -29.80 7.30 25.63
CA ARG A 634 -31.21 7.02 25.30
C ARG A 634 -31.38 5.54 24.96
N VAL A 635 -32.57 4.99 25.18
CA VAL A 635 -32.96 3.71 24.58
C VAL A 635 -33.56 4.00 23.21
N PRO A 636 -33.10 3.37 22.12
CA PRO A 636 -33.70 3.56 20.80
C PRO A 636 -35.12 2.98 20.79
N ASP A 637 -36.12 3.76 20.34
CA ASP A 637 -37.48 3.27 20.16
C ASP A 637 -37.57 2.48 18.84
N LEU A 638 -37.51 1.15 18.95
CA LEU A 638 -37.55 0.23 17.80
C LEU A 638 -38.98 0.04 17.24
N MET A 639 -40.01 0.60 17.89
CA MET A 639 -41.43 0.40 17.58
C MET A 639 -42.18 1.68 17.21
N ALA A 640 -41.50 2.83 17.14
CA ALA A 640 -42.06 4.07 16.60
C ALA A 640 -42.33 3.91 15.09
N GLY A 641 -43.51 3.35 14.77
CA GLY A 641 -44.02 3.20 13.41
C GLY A 641 -44.44 4.54 12.80
N ASP A 642 -44.53 4.54 11.46
CA ASP A 642 -44.91 5.61 10.53
C ASP A 642 -46.33 6.26 10.75
N ASP A 643 -46.85 6.31 11.97
CA ASP A 643 -48.28 6.58 12.24
C ASP A 643 -48.57 7.83 13.07
N ASP A 644 -47.67 8.82 13.11
CA ASP A 644 -48.04 10.16 13.58
C ASP A 644 -48.23 11.11 12.40
N GLY A 645 -49.49 11.22 11.97
CA GLY A 645 -50.00 12.34 11.17
C GLY A 645 -50.07 13.64 11.98
N GLY A 646 -49.00 13.99 12.67
CA GLY A 646 -48.84 15.23 13.43
C GLY A 646 -48.08 16.28 12.61
N ASP A 647 -48.69 17.45 12.48
CA ASP A 647 -48.15 18.63 11.78
C ASP A 647 -46.67 18.94 12.06
N ASP A 648 -46.03 19.54 11.06
CA ASP A 648 -44.66 20.12 10.98
C ASP A 648 -44.29 21.11 12.12
N GLN A 649 -44.42 20.74 13.39
CA GLN A 649 -43.99 21.56 14.55
C GLN A 649 -42.84 20.97 15.38
N ASP A 650 -42.46 19.71 15.15
CA ASP A 650 -41.45 19.02 15.96
C ASP A 650 -40.00 19.19 15.49
N ALA A 651 -39.74 20.19 14.63
CA ALA A 651 -38.40 20.56 14.17
C ALA A 651 -37.62 21.43 15.20
N SER A 652 -38.05 21.50 16.45
CA SER A 652 -37.48 22.39 17.49
C SER A 652 -37.07 21.71 18.80
N LEU A 653 -37.07 20.37 18.88
CA LEU A 653 -36.59 19.67 20.07
C LEU A 653 -35.06 19.70 20.11
N SER A 654 -34.51 20.41 21.10
CA SER A 654 -33.07 20.50 21.37
C SER A 654 -32.40 19.11 21.33
N PRO A 655 -31.19 18.98 20.74
CA PRO A 655 -30.41 17.75 20.72
C PRO A 655 -30.23 17.04 22.08
N ALA A 656 -30.33 17.80 23.18
CA ALA A 656 -30.19 17.31 24.55
C ALA A 656 -31.51 17.19 25.33
N ALA A 657 -32.66 17.36 24.67
CA ALA A 657 -33.98 17.23 25.30
C ALA A 657 -34.14 15.85 25.95
N GLY A 658 -34.50 15.81 27.24
CA GLY A 658 -34.66 14.57 28.02
C GLY A 658 -33.37 13.99 28.65
N PHE A 659 -32.20 14.62 28.47
CA PHE A 659 -30.95 14.16 29.11
C PHE A 659 -31.05 14.20 30.63
N ASP A 660 -31.58 15.29 31.18
CA ASP A 660 -31.69 15.49 32.61
C ASP A 660 -32.61 14.47 33.29
N THR A 661 -33.48 13.79 32.53
CA THR A 661 -34.38 12.72 33.02
C THR A 661 -33.83 11.31 32.78
N SER A 662 -32.71 11.14 32.07
CA SER A 662 -32.13 9.83 31.79
C SER A 662 -31.46 9.21 33.03
N PRO A 663 -31.66 7.90 33.30
CA PRO A 663 -30.92 7.20 34.35
C PRO A 663 -29.40 7.15 34.08
N LEU A 664 -28.98 7.36 32.83
CA LEU A 664 -27.57 7.35 32.39
C LEU A 664 -26.92 8.75 32.44
N ARG A 665 -27.58 9.76 33.02
CA ARG A 665 -27.02 11.13 33.13
C ARG A 665 -25.80 11.23 34.04
N HIS A 666 -25.69 10.32 35.01
CA HIS A 666 -24.64 10.30 36.06
C HIS A 666 -23.44 9.43 35.68
N VAL A 667 -23.38 8.96 34.44
CA VAL A 667 -22.25 8.18 33.91
C VAL A 667 -20.96 8.99 34.04
N THR A 668 -19.94 8.37 34.63
CA THR A 668 -18.61 8.97 34.79
C THR A 668 -17.72 8.68 33.58
N PRO A 669 -16.62 9.42 33.38
CA PRO A 669 -15.61 9.07 32.38
C PRO A 669 -15.05 7.65 32.54
N ASP A 670 -14.92 7.14 33.77
CA ASP A 670 -14.47 5.77 34.02
C ASP A 670 -15.50 4.74 33.54
N ASP A 671 -16.79 4.96 33.80
CA ASP A 671 -17.86 4.08 33.30
C ASP A 671 -17.84 3.98 31.75
N LEU A 672 -17.61 5.11 31.07
CA LEU A 672 -17.44 5.13 29.61
C LEU A 672 -16.20 4.36 29.16
N TYR A 673 -15.09 4.48 29.88
CA TYR A 673 -13.86 3.76 29.58
C TYR A 673 -14.04 2.24 29.78
N GLN A 674 -14.68 1.82 30.87
CA GLN A 674 -15.01 0.39 31.10
C GLN A 674 -15.97 -0.13 30.03
N ALA A 675 -16.95 0.67 29.59
CA ALA A 675 -17.84 0.29 28.49
C ALA A 675 -17.08 0.15 27.16
N TRP A 676 -16.10 1.02 26.90
CA TRP A 676 -15.19 0.90 25.76
C TRP A 676 -14.33 -0.36 25.86
N TRP A 677 -13.82 -0.71 27.05
CA TRP A 677 -13.02 -1.92 27.29
C TRP A 677 -13.76 -3.21 26.92
N LEU A 678 -15.07 -3.27 27.21
CA LEU A 678 -15.93 -4.41 26.90
C LEU A 678 -16.08 -4.68 25.38
N ARG A 679 -15.66 -3.74 24.51
CA ARG A 679 -15.66 -3.93 23.05
C ARG A 679 -14.67 -4.98 22.55
N ARG A 680 -13.79 -5.49 23.41
CA ARG A 680 -12.99 -6.68 23.12
C ARG A 680 -13.82 -7.96 22.92
N ASN A 681 -15.11 -7.95 23.29
CA ASN A 681 -16.04 -9.08 23.16
C ASN A 681 -16.77 -9.06 21.82
N CYS A 682 -17.11 -10.24 21.29
CA CYS A 682 -17.86 -10.37 20.05
C CYS A 682 -19.37 -10.29 20.27
N HIS A 683 -19.98 -9.11 20.07
CA HIS A 683 -21.43 -8.95 20.19
C HIS A 683 -22.25 -9.95 19.36
N TYR A 684 -21.81 -10.27 18.14
CA TYR A 684 -22.47 -11.29 17.28
C TYR A 684 -22.54 -12.67 17.96
N ARG A 685 -21.47 -13.10 18.62
CA ARG A 685 -21.42 -14.39 19.32
C ARG A 685 -22.21 -14.36 20.61
N LEU A 686 -22.20 -13.23 21.34
CA LEU A 686 -23.03 -13.04 22.53
C LEU A 686 -24.51 -13.30 22.23
N GLY A 687 -25.02 -12.74 21.11
CA GLY A 687 -26.40 -12.96 20.67
C GLY A 687 -26.74 -14.40 20.24
N LYS A 688 -25.75 -15.25 19.94
CA LYS A 688 -25.96 -16.66 19.57
C LYS A 688 -25.99 -17.60 20.78
N VAL A 689 -25.23 -17.27 21.82
CA VAL A 689 -25.13 -18.08 23.05
C VAL A 689 -26.33 -17.84 23.97
N GLY A 690 -26.84 -16.60 24.02
CA GLY A 690 -27.91 -16.22 24.94
C GLY A 690 -27.52 -16.44 26.40
N ASP A 691 -28.49 -16.79 27.25
CA ASP A 691 -28.25 -17.09 28.68
C ASP A 691 -27.78 -18.54 28.93
N GLY A 692 -27.55 -19.33 27.86
CA GLY A 692 -27.21 -20.75 27.94
C GLY A 692 -25.71 -21.03 28.12
N TRP A 693 -25.36 -21.90 29.08
CA TRP A 693 -23.97 -22.20 29.49
C TRP A 693 -23.28 -23.31 28.67
N GLN A 694 -23.46 -23.39 27.35
CA GLN A 694 -22.61 -24.26 26.51
C GLN A 694 -21.52 -23.44 25.83
N ILE A 695 -20.49 -23.10 26.61
CA ILE A 695 -19.29 -22.40 26.12
C ILE A 695 -18.45 -23.42 25.35
N THR A 696 -18.44 -23.37 24.01
CA THR A 696 -17.44 -24.11 23.24
C THR A 696 -16.09 -23.38 23.31
N SER A 697 -15.01 -24.02 22.84
CA SER A 697 -13.70 -23.35 22.76
C SER A 697 -13.76 -22.04 21.97
N GLN A 698 -14.66 -21.94 20.98
CA GLN A 698 -14.85 -20.73 20.18
C GLN A 698 -15.45 -19.56 21.00
N GLU A 699 -16.48 -19.81 21.82
CA GLU A 699 -17.11 -18.80 22.67
C GLU A 699 -16.16 -18.24 23.73
N LEU A 700 -15.29 -19.10 24.27
CA LEU A 700 -14.35 -18.74 25.34
C LEU A 700 -13.37 -17.64 24.90
N TYR A 701 -12.88 -17.70 23.66
CA TYR A 701 -12.03 -16.65 23.08
C TYR A 701 -12.84 -15.47 22.54
N ALA A 702 -14.07 -15.70 22.08
CA ALA A 702 -14.90 -14.66 21.53
C ALA A 702 -15.47 -13.70 22.61
N LEU A 703 -15.72 -14.21 23.82
CA LEU A 703 -16.42 -13.52 24.90
C LEU A 703 -15.63 -13.63 26.23
N PRO A 704 -14.44 -13.03 26.34
CA PRO A 704 -13.66 -13.06 27.59
C PRO A 704 -14.42 -12.52 28.81
N ASP A 705 -15.39 -11.62 28.61
CA ASP A 705 -16.22 -11.03 29.67
C ASP A 705 -17.66 -11.53 29.65
N HIS A 706 -17.89 -12.76 29.15
CA HIS A 706 -19.24 -13.32 29.02
C HIS A 706 -20.08 -13.15 30.28
N LYS A 707 -19.51 -13.43 31.46
CA LYS A 707 -20.21 -13.35 32.75
C LYS A 707 -20.71 -11.94 33.06
N GLU A 708 -19.88 -10.92 32.83
CA GLU A 708 -20.28 -9.52 33.04
C GLU A 708 -21.38 -9.11 32.06
N LEU A 709 -21.24 -9.51 30.80
CA LEU A 709 -22.17 -9.16 29.73
C LEU A 709 -23.53 -9.88 29.85
N SER A 710 -23.55 -11.14 30.28
CA SER A 710 -24.77 -11.94 30.46
C SER A 710 -25.59 -11.45 31.66
N GLU A 711 -24.93 -11.06 32.75
CA GLU A 711 -25.62 -10.68 33.99
C GLU A 711 -26.06 -9.19 34.01
N ARG A 712 -25.58 -8.36 33.07
CA ARG A 712 -25.89 -6.91 32.94
C ARG A 712 -25.69 -6.09 34.22
N ARG A 713 -24.76 -6.53 35.08
CA ARG A 713 -24.62 -6.02 36.46
C ARG A 713 -24.04 -4.62 36.57
N THR A 714 -23.19 -4.23 35.61
CA THR A 714 -22.44 -2.97 35.67
C THR A 714 -23.04 -1.93 34.72
N LEU A 715 -22.89 -0.66 35.06
CA LEU A 715 -23.26 0.45 34.17
C LEU A 715 -22.52 0.35 32.81
N ALA A 716 -21.25 -0.08 32.84
CA ALA A 716 -20.45 -0.36 31.65
C ALA A 716 -21.08 -1.41 30.73
N SER A 717 -21.54 -2.55 31.28
CA SER A 717 -22.19 -3.61 30.51
C SER A 717 -23.52 -3.18 29.88
N GLN A 718 -24.24 -2.26 30.53
CA GLN A 718 -25.47 -1.65 30.02
C GLN A 718 -25.16 -0.70 28.86
N LEU A 719 -24.18 0.20 29.04
CA LEU A 719 -23.71 1.13 28.02
C LEU A 719 -23.21 0.41 26.76
N TYR A 720 -22.44 -0.67 26.94
CA TYR A 720 -21.96 -1.50 25.83
C TYR A 720 -23.13 -2.07 25.01
N GLN A 721 -24.17 -2.59 25.67
CA GLN A 721 -25.35 -3.11 24.98
C GLN A 721 -26.15 -2.00 24.29
N THR A 722 -26.42 -0.90 24.98
CA THR A 722 -27.16 0.24 24.42
C THR A 722 -26.48 0.80 23.17
N ARG A 723 -25.14 0.86 23.14
CA ARG A 723 -24.39 1.24 21.93
C ARG A 723 -24.67 0.29 20.76
N HIS A 724 -24.67 -1.01 20.99
CA HIS A 724 -24.96 -1.99 19.95
C HIS A 724 -26.43 -1.95 19.50
N ASP A 725 -27.37 -1.70 20.41
CA ASP A 725 -28.79 -1.51 20.08
C ASP A 725 -28.99 -0.28 19.19
N TRP A 726 -28.33 0.84 19.48
CA TRP A 726 -28.32 2.03 18.62
C TRP A 726 -27.74 1.75 17.24
N ARG A 727 -26.57 1.08 17.18
CA ARG A 727 -25.98 0.67 15.90
C ARG A 727 -26.95 -0.19 15.09
N ARG A 728 -27.66 -1.13 15.73
CA ARG A 728 -28.66 -1.97 15.07
C ARG A 728 -29.89 -1.18 14.60
N ALA A 729 -30.36 -0.23 15.40
CA ALA A 729 -31.46 0.66 15.03
C ALA A 729 -31.10 1.53 13.81
N GLU A 730 -29.88 2.07 13.80
CA GLU A 730 -29.32 2.82 12.66
C GLU A 730 -29.26 1.96 11.40
N GLU A 731 -28.78 0.71 11.51
CA GLU A 731 -28.76 -0.25 10.40
C GLU A 731 -30.16 -0.49 9.83
N MET A 732 -31.15 -0.75 10.70
CA MET A 732 -32.54 -0.98 10.28
C MET A 732 -33.10 0.25 9.57
N ALA A 733 -32.91 1.46 10.11
CA ALA A 733 -33.39 2.70 9.48
C ALA A 733 -32.80 2.93 8.08
N CYS A 734 -31.52 2.58 7.87
CA CYS A 734 -30.86 2.70 6.57
C CYS A 734 -31.38 1.68 5.54
N ASP A 735 -31.60 0.43 5.94
CA ASP A 735 -32.10 -0.62 5.05
C ASP A 735 -33.53 -0.30 4.52
N HIS A 736 -34.37 0.35 5.33
CA HIS A 736 -35.74 0.73 4.94
C HIS A 736 -35.77 1.95 3.99
N ALA A 737 -34.78 2.84 4.06
CA ALA A 737 -34.66 4.00 3.18
C ALA A 737 -34.45 3.62 1.69
N GLY A 738 -33.94 2.41 1.42
CA GLY A 738 -33.75 1.89 0.06
C GLY A 738 -35.02 1.30 -0.59
N VAL A 739 -36.06 0.98 0.19
CA VAL A 739 -37.25 0.24 -0.28
C VAL A 739 -38.44 1.17 -0.57
N GLN A 740 -38.47 2.38 -0.01
CA GLN A 740 -39.68 3.24 0.02
C GLN A 740 -39.67 4.47 -0.93
N VAL A 741 -38.79 4.53 -1.94
CA VAL A 741 -38.72 5.68 -2.87
C VAL A 741 -39.95 5.80 -3.80
N GLN A 742 -40.92 4.87 -3.76
CA GLN A 742 -42.12 4.90 -4.63
C GLN A 742 -43.36 5.62 -4.07
N GLN A 743 -43.39 6.13 -2.82
CA GLN A 743 -44.64 6.65 -2.22
C GLN A 743 -44.58 8.03 -1.55
N GLY A 744 -43.65 8.92 -1.92
CA GLY A 744 -43.76 10.35 -1.55
C GLY A 744 -43.75 10.68 -0.05
N ARG A 745 -43.35 9.73 0.82
CA ARG A 745 -43.15 9.96 2.26
C ARG A 745 -41.70 10.36 2.54
N ARG A 746 -41.51 11.42 3.34
CA ARG A 746 -40.19 11.89 3.79
C ARG A 746 -39.68 10.98 4.91
N ILE A 747 -38.76 10.06 4.59
CA ILE A 747 -38.03 9.29 5.59
C ILE A 747 -36.99 10.21 6.24
N ARG A 748 -36.98 10.33 7.58
CA ARG A 748 -35.90 11.01 8.32
C ARG A 748 -34.60 10.24 8.06
N LYS A 749 -33.75 10.77 7.20
CA LYS A 749 -32.44 10.20 6.89
C LYS A 749 -31.54 10.38 8.12
N TYR A 750 -31.10 9.29 8.74
CA TYR A 750 -30.10 9.34 9.80
C TYR A 750 -28.83 10.02 9.26
N GLN A 751 -28.34 11.01 9.99
CA GLN A 751 -27.15 11.78 9.64
C GLN A 751 -26.20 11.72 10.84
N GLU A 752 -25.07 11.03 10.68
CA GLU A 752 -24.06 10.90 11.73
C GLU A 752 -23.54 12.30 12.09
N ARG A 753 -23.55 12.64 13.38
CA ARG A 753 -23.02 13.93 13.85
C ARG A 753 -21.51 13.94 13.73
N LEU A 754 -20.99 14.96 13.07
CA LEU A 754 -19.55 15.14 12.87
C LEU A 754 -19.01 16.17 13.87
N VAL A 755 -17.78 15.96 14.32
CA VAL A 755 -17.02 16.91 15.11
C VAL A 755 -15.84 17.38 14.25
N ILE A 756 -15.68 18.70 14.14
CA ILE A 756 -14.50 19.33 13.55
C ILE A 756 -13.59 19.79 14.69
N VAL A 757 -12.43 19.18 14.82
CA VAL A 757 -11.40 19.54 15.80
C VAL A 757 -10.32 20.37 15.11
N ARG A 758 -9.85 21.44 15.78
CA ARG A 758 -8.78 22.32 15.30
C ARG A 758 -7.78 22.60 16.41
N MET A 759 -6.53 22.89 16.07
CA MET A 759 -5.58 23.40 17.05
C MET A 759 -6.00 24.81 17.51
N GLY A 760 -6.11 25.05 18.82
CA GLY A 760 -6.55 26.34 19.35
C GLY A 760 -6.68 26.39 20.87
N ASP A 761 -7.14 27.53 21.40
CA ASP A 761 -7.38 27.70 22.83
C ASP A 761 -8.82 27.34 23.22
N GLU A 762 -9.01 26.75 24.40
CA GLU A 762 -10.34 26.35 24.90
C GLU A 762 -11.30 27.54 25.03
N ALA A 763 -10.81 28.72 25.42
CA ALA A 763 -11.61 29.93 25.56
C ALA A 763 -12.24 30.39 24.24
N VAL A 764 -11.58 30.10 23.12
CA VAL A 764 -12.03 30.45 21.76
C VAL A 764 -13.10 29.44 21.28
N ALA A 765 -13.08 28.20 21.78
CA ALA A 765 -14.12 27.20 21.51
C ALA A 765 -15.42 27.44 22.29
N HIS A 766 -15.32 27.97 23.52
CA HIS A 766 -16.47 28.26 24.38
C HIS A 766 -17.17 29.59 24.06
N GLY A 767 -16.44 30.55 23.48
CA GLY A 767 -17.02 31.77 22.91
C GLY A 767 -17.64 31.47 21.55
N GLY A 768 -18.77 30.76 21.54
CA GLY A 768 -19.43 30.19 20.35
C GLY A 768 -19.10 30.93 19.06
N PHE A 769 -18.38 30.25 18.16
CA PHE A 769 -18.02 30.81 16.86
C PHE A 769 -19.29 31.20 16.11
N HIS A 770 -19.62 32.49 16.13
CA HIS A 770 -20.62 33.03 15.22
C HIS A 770 -20.10 32.83 13.80
N PRO A 771 -20.84 32.15 12.92
CA PRO A 771 -20.41 32.00 11.54
C PRO A 771 -20.26 33.40 10.95
N LYS A 772 -19.05 33.71 10.46
CA LYS A 772 -18.86 34.84 9.55
C LYS A 772 -19.74 34.58 8.33
N LEU A 773 -20.85 35.33 8.24
CA LEU A 773 -21.89 35.34 7.19
C LEU A 773 -22.89 34.16 7.16
N GLY A 774 -24.07 34.39 7.75
CA GLY A 774 -25.36 34.27 7.05
C GLY A 774 -25.92 32.90 6.63
N ARG A 775 -25.33 31.76 7.02
CA ARG A 775 -25.96 30.43 6.79
C ARG A 775 -26.50 29.85 8.10
N LYS A 776 -27.71 29.27 8.06
CA LYS A 776 -28.26 28.43 9.14
C LYS A 776 -27.20 27.39 9.52
N THR A 777 -26.81 27.34 10.79
CA THR A 777 -25.90 26.34 11.34
C THR A 777 -26.51 24.95 11.14
N ASP A 778 -25.80 24.04 10.48
CA ASP A 778 -26.17 22.63 10.44
C ASP A 778 -25.95 22.06 11.84
N GLU A 779 -27.04 21.71 12.54
CA GLU A 779 -27.00 21.19 13.91
C GLU A 779 -26.24 19.86 14.03
N ASN A 780 -25.92 19.21 12.90
CA ASN A 780 -25.17 17.96 12.86
C ASN A 780 -23.64 18.14 12.80
N ILE A 781 -23.14 19.37 12.67
CA ILE A 781 -21.71 19.68 12.68
C ILE A 781 -21.36 20.39 13.98
N LEU A 782 -20.57 19.72 14.81
CA LEU A 782 -20.06 20.21 16.08
C LEU A 782 -18.60 20.63 15.94
N GLU A 783 -18.12 21.49 16.84
CA GLU A 783 -16.73 21.95 16.85
C GLU A 783 -16.07 21.72 18.21
N ASP A 784 -14.78 21.39 18.16
CA ASP A 784 -13.90 21.27 19.33
C ASP A 784 -12.48 21.75 19.02
N VAL A 785 -11.64 21.80 20.05
CA VAL A 785 -10.24 22.20 19.91
C VAL A 785 -9.28 21.24 20.61
N ASP A 786 -8.10 21.09 20.03
CA ASP A 786 -6.92 20.54 20.70
C ASP A 786 -6.02 21.69 21.16
N THR A 787 -5.84 21.79 22.47
CA THR A 787 -4.97 22.81 23.06
C THR A 787 -3.51 22.42 22.95
N PRO A 788 -2.56 23.38 22.97
CA PRO A 788 -1.14 23.07 22.97
C PRO A 788 -0.70 22.11 24.09
N ALA A 789 -1.30 22.23 25.28
CA ALA A 789 -1.01 21.35 26.41
C ALA A 789 -1.50 19.92 26.18
N GLU A 790 -2.63 19.74 25.49
CA GLU A 790 -3.15 18.42 25.13
C GLU A 790 -2.31 17.76 24.04
N LEU A 791 -1.84 18.53 23.05
CA LEU A 791 -0.90 18.03 22.05
C LEU A 791 0.44 17.63 22.69
N ASP A 792 0.94 18.39 23.66
CA ASP A 792 2.10 18.01 24.47
C ASP A 792 1.84 16.73 25.28
N PHE A 793 0.64 16.60 25.85
CA PHE A 793 0.25 15.39 26.59
C PHE A 793 0.19 14.18 25.67
N ILE A 794 -0.38 14.32 24.47
CA ILE A 794 -0.40 13.28 23.43
C ILE A 794 1.03 12.85 23.08
N HIS A 795 1.97 13.79 22.96
CA HIS A 795 3.38 13.48 22.72
C HIS A 795 3.97 12.66 23.87
N ALA A 796 3.74 13.08 25.13
CA ALA A 796 4.18 12.32 26.30
C ALA A 796 3.54 10.92 26.37
N LEU A 797 2.26 10.81 25.99
CA LEU A 797 1.54 9.55 25.96
C LEU A 797 2.10 8.60 24.90
N GLN A 798 2.51 9.10 23.73
CA GLN A 798 3.24 8.29 22.75
C GLN A 798 4.52 7.68 23.35
N ASP A 799 5.31 8.48 24.10
CA ASP A 799 6.53 7.98 24.75
C ASP A 799 6.24 6.90 25.80
N TRP A 800 5.15 7.08 26.55
CA TRP A 800 4.68 6.09 27.51
C TRP A 800 4.24 4.80 26.81
N LEU A 801 3.40 4.88 25.77
CA LEU A 801 2.93 3.71 25.02
C LEU A 801 4.07 2.95 24.35
N LEU A 802 5.02 3.64 23.73
CA LEU A 802 6.22 3.01 23.16
C LEU A 802 6.98 2.19 24.21
N THR A 803 7.06 2.71 25.44
CA THR A 803 7.70 2.01 26.56
C THR A 803 6.90 0.81 27.02
N GLU A 804 5.57 0.92 27.12
CA GLU A 804 4.71 -0.20 27.53
C GLU A 804 4.69 -1.31 26.47
N TYR A 805 4.65 -0.96 25.19
CA TYR A 805 4.64 -1.92 24.09
C TYR A 805 5.99 -2.61 23.91
N ASP A 806 7.10 -1.91 24.12
CA ASP A 806 8.41 -2.55 24.12
C ASP A 806 8.60 -3.52 25.31
N LYS A 807 8.08 -3.18 26.49
CA LYS A 807 8.04 -4.10 27.65
C LYS A 807 7.26 -5.38 27.35
N LEU A 808 6.19 -5.28 26.57
CA LEU A 808 5.41 -6.44 26.11
C LEU A 808 6.13 -7.27 25.05
N GLY A 809 7.26 -6.79 24.52
CA GLY A 809 7.99 -7.49 23.47
C GLY A 809 7.46 -7.26 22.06
N LEU A 810 6.66 -6.19 21.86
CA LEU A 810 6.06 -5.89 20.56
C LEU A 810 7.07 -5.25 19.63
N ILE A 811 6.85 -5.47 18.33
CA ILE A 811 7.75 -5.02 17.27
C ILE A 811 6.97 -4.10 16.33
N ILE A 812 7.57 -2.97 15.94
CA ILE A 812 6.96 -2.07 14.95
C ILE A 812 7.51 -2.41 13.55
N GLU A 813 6.63 -2.59 12.58
CA GLU A 813 7.01 -2.76 11.17
C GLU A 813 7.05 -1.38 10.49
N ALA A 814 8.25 -0.91 10.20
CA ALA A 814 8.49 0.28 9.40
C ALA A 814 8.51 -0.08 7.92
N ASN A 815 7.65 0.58 7.14
CA ASN A 815 7.56 0.44 5.69
C ASN A 815 7.91 1.82 5.09
N PRO A 816 9.20 2.23 4.99
CA PRO A 816 9.56 3.64 4.88
C PRO A 816 8.95 4.35 3.67
N THR A 817 9.05 3.78 2.46
CA THR A 817 8.43 4.37 1.28
C THR A 817 6.90 4.39 1.40
N SER A 818 6.26 3.28 1.79
CA SER A 818 4.80 3.22 1.97
C SER A 818 4.30 4.28 2.95
N ASN A 819 4.96 4.39 4.11
CA ASN A 819 4.69 5.40 5.14
C ASN A 819 4.78 6.83 4.61
N VAL A 820 5.80 7.14 3.79
CA VAL A 820 5.94 8.49 3.22
C VAL A 820 4.86 8.81 2.17
N TYR A 821 4.35 7.80 1.47
CA TYR A 821 3.29 7.99 0.48
C TYR A 821 1.91 8.12 1.13
N ILE A 822 1.61 7.26 2.10
CA ILE A 822 0.31 7.21 2.78
C ILE A 822 0.17 8.35 3.77
N ALA A 823 1.20 8.59 4.58
CA ALA A 823 1.19 9.63 5.59
C ALA A 823 1.60 11.00 5.05
N ARG A 824 1.26 12.07 5.77
CA ARG A 824 1.61 13.47 5.40
C ARG A 824 3.08 13.82 5.68
N LEU A 825 4.00 12.89 5.41
CA LEU A 825 5.45 13.09 5.52
C LEU A 825 5.98 13.74 4.23
N LYS A 826 6.97 14.63 4.37
CA LYS A 826 7.59 15.34 3.24
C LYS A 826 8.86 14.65 2.74
N SER A 827 9.56 13.95 3.61
CA SER A 827 10.79 13.22 3.29
C SER A 827 10.95 12.00 4.19
N HIS A 828 11.86 11.10 3.81
CA HIS A 828 12.22 9.95 4.64
C HIS A 828 12.90 10.38 5.96
N ALA A 829 13.48 11.58 6.05
CA ALA A 829 14.04 12.12 7.30
C ALA A 829 12.98 12.45 8.35
N GLU A 830 11.72 12.64 7.94
CA GLU A 830 10.58 12.78 8.88
C GLU A 830 10.04 11.43 9.35
N HIS A 831 10.62 10.31 8.90
CA HIS A 831 10.09 8.98 9.20
C HIS A 831 10.19 8.64 10.70
N PRO A 832 9.09 8.20 11.34
CA PRO A 832 9.05 7.87 12.78
C PRO A 832 10.09 6.89 13.32
N ILE A 833 10.70 6.07 12.46
CA ILE A 833 11.76 5.12 12.84
C ILE A 833 12.91 5.81 13.57
N PHE A 834 13.24 7.06 13.23
CA PHE A 834 14.28 7.85 13.90
C PHE A 834 13.92 8.24 15.34
N ARG A 835 12.64 8.14 15.72
CA ARG A 835 12.18 8.33 17.10
C ARG A 835 11.94 7.00 17.82
N TRP A 836 11.47 5.98 17.11
CA TRP A 836 11.27 4.64 17.65
C TRP A 836 12.60 4.00 18.05
N TYR A 837 13.55 3.97 17.12
CA TYR A 837 14.88 3.41 17.30
C TYR A 837 15.92 4.36 16.66
N PRO A 838 16.28 5.47 17.33
CA PRO A 838 17.26 6.41 16.81
C PRO A 838 18.63 5.72 16.58
N PRO A 839 19.38 6.11 15.54
CA PRO A 839 20.74 5.58 15.29
C PRO A 839 21.75 5.90 16.41
N ASP A 840 21.51 6.98 17.16
CA ASP A 840 22.28 7.40 18.33
C ASP A 840 21.36 7.46 19.55
N GLU A 841 21.61 6.60 20.55
CA GLU A 841 20.79 6.49 21.75
C GLU A 841 20.87 7.73 22.66
N SER A 842 21.81 8.65 22.45
CA SER A 842 21.80 9.95 23.16
C SER A 842 20.49 10.73 22.92
N ALA A 843 19.82 10.49 21.79
CA ALA A 843 18.49 11.03 21.52
C ALA A 843 17.39 10.53 22.49
N LEU A 844 17.64 9.42 23.19
CA LEU A 844 16.75 8.82 24.19
C LEU A 844 17.12 9.18 25.64
N GLU A 845 18.17 9.98 25.86
CA GLU A 845 18.46 10.52 27.18
C GLU A 845 17.28 11.36 27.70
N ARG A 846 17.12 11.41 29.02
CA ARG A 846 16.02 12.14 29.65
C ARG A 846 16.05 13.62 29.24
N GLY A 847 15.00 14.07 28.54
CA GLY A 847 14.88 15.44 28.05
C GLY A 847 15.43 15.66 26.64
N ALA A 848 16.01 14.64 26.01
CA ALA A 848 16.46 14.70 24.62
C ALA A 848 15.29 14.57 23.63
N ALA A 849 15.56 14.77 22.34
CA ALA A 849 14.54 14.93 21.31
C ALA A 849 13.57 13.73 21.17
N ALA A 850 14.02 12.50 21.41
CA ALA A 850 13.19 11.30 21.34
C ALA A 850 12.71 10.81 22.72
N ASN A 851 13.00 11.55 23.80
CA ASN A 851 12.57 11.26 25.18
C ASN A 851 12.35 12.54 25.99
N LEU A 852 11.61 13.49 25.42
CA LEU A 852 11.44 14.84 25.96
C LEU A 852 10.89 14.84 27.38
N TYR A 853 9.97 13.91 27.67
CA TYR A 853 9.30 13.80 28.96
C TYR A 853 9.97 12.80 29.92
N GLY A 854 11.05 12.14 29.50
CA GLY A 854 11.76 11.16 30.32
C GLY A 854 11.00 9.85 30.55
N LEU A 855 10.03 9.53 29.68
CA LEU A 855 9.17 8.35 29.78
C LEU A 855 9.74 7.14 29.02
N ARG A 856 10.56 7.37 27.98
CA ARG A 856 11.25 6.31 27.24
C ARG A 856 12.36 5.69 28.08
N ARG A 857 12.51 4.38 27.93
CA ARG A 857 13.58 3.58 28.57
C ARG A 857 14.67 3.11 27.62
N GLY A 858 14.44 3.25 26.32
CA GLY A 858 15.30 2.73 25.28
C GLY A 858 14.64 2.75 23.90
N PRO A 859 15.35 2.25 22.88
CA PRO A 859 14.77 2.04 21.57
C PRO A 859 13.71 0.94 21.61
N VAL A 860 12.68 1.06 20.78
CA VAL A 860 11.72 -0.03 20.58
C VAL A 860 12.19 -0.93 19.45
N ARG A 861 11.77 -2.20 19.46
CA ARG A 861 12.11 -3.16 18.40
C ARG A 861 11.40 -2.78 17.09
N VAL A 862 12.14 -2.70 15.99
CA VAL A 862 11.59 -2.35 14.67
C VAL A 862 12.08 -3.28 13.57
N LEU A 863 11.25 -3.50 12.55
CA LEU A 863 11.58 -4.18 11.30
C LEU A 863 11.44 -3.22 10.13
N VAL A 864 12.22 -3.40 9.06
CA VAL A 864 12.13 -2.61 7.83
C VAL A 864 11.64 -3.51 6.71
N ASN A 865 10.55 -3.14 6.04
CA ASN A 865 9.92 -3.96 5.00
C ASN A 865 9.39 -3.12 3.82
N THR A 866 8.87 -3.79 2.78
CA THR A 866 8.48 -3.12 1.53
C THR A 866 6.99 -2.84 1.35
N ASP A 867 6.12 -3.56 2.06
CA ASP A 867 4.66 -3.45 1.95
C ASP A 867 4.14 -3.76 0.52
N ASP A 868 3.83 -2.74 -0.29
CA ASP A 868 3.34 -2.87 -1.67
C ASP A 868 4.33 -2.29 -2.71
N PRO A 869 5.48 -2.94 -2.98
CA PRO A 869 6.59 -2.34 -3.75
C PRO A 869 6.28 -2.06 -5.23
N GLY A 870 5.23 -2.66 -5.80
CA GLY A 870 4.75 -2.36 -7.15
C GLY A 870 3.76 -1.19 -7.21
N ILE A 871 3.27 -0.71 -6.07
CA ILE A 871 2.40 0.47 -5.95
C ILE A 871 3.19 1.70 -5.51
N MET A 872 4.09 1.52 -4.55
CA MET A 872 5.11 2.49 -4.16
C MET A 872 6.47 1.98 -4.62
N PRO A 873 6.99 2.44 -5.78
CA PRO A 873 8.17 1.84 -6.40
C PRO A 873 9.38 1.81 -5.48
N THR A 874 9.75 0.61 -5.04
CA THR A 874 10.86 0.37 -4.12
C THR A 874 11.31 -1.10 -4.15
N THR A 875 12.39 -1.40 -3.45
CA THR A 875 12.80 -2.76 -3.09
C THR A 875 13.31 -2.75 -1.65
N LEU A 876 13.41 -3.91 -1.00
CA LEU A 876 13.87 -3.94 0.39
C LEU A 876 15.25 -3.30 0.57
N ARG A 877 16.19 -3.51 -0.36
CA ARG A 877 17.50 -2.84 -0.34
C ARG A 877 17.39 -1.33 -0.51
N THR A 878 16.46 -0.88 -1.36
CA THR A 878 16.16 0.53 -1.55
C THR A 878 15.65 1.17 -0.25
N GLU A 879 14.79 0.49 0.51
CA GLU A 879 14.32 0.99 1.82
C GLU A 879 15.47 1.28 2.79
N PHE A 880 16.43 0.35 2.90
CA PHE A 880 17.61 0.55 3.75
C PHE A 880 18.49 1.71 3.27
N LEU A 881 18.68 1.86 1.95
CA LEU A 881 19.44 2.98 1.39
C LEU A 881 18.72 4.32 1.61
N LEU A 882 17.40 4.37 1.47
CA LEU A 882 16.60 5.56 1.76
C LEU A 882 16.72 5.98 3.23
N LEU A 883 16.68 5.03 4.16
CA LEU A 883 16.92 5.28 5.58
C LEU A 883 18.34 5.76 5.86
N ARG A 884 19.35 5.24 5.14
CA ARG A 884 20.73 5.73 5.24
C ARG A 884 20.82 7.21 4.86
N GLU A 885 20.32 7.57 3.68
CA GLU A 885 20.37 8.97 3.22
C GLU A 885 19.55 9.90 4.12
N ALA A 886 18.40 9.43 4.62
CA ALA A 886 17.61 10.17 5.62
C ALA A 886 18.38 10.41 6.93
N ALA A 887 19.16 9.42 7.40
CA ALA A 887 20.01 9.59 8.58
C ALA A 887 21.11 10.66 8.32
N LEU A 888 21.73 10.65 7.14
CA LEU A 888 22.74 11.65 6.74
C LEU A 888 22.13 13.06 6.65
N GLU A 889 20.90 13.19 6.14
CA GLU A 889 20.14 14.45 6.11
C GLU A 889 19.95 15.01 7.53
N LEU A 890 19.65 14.13 8.51
CA LEU A 890 19.57 14.41 9.94
C LEU A 890 20.93 14.63 10.64
N LYS A 891 22.02 14.76 9.87
CA LYS A 891 23.40 14.99 10.36
C LYS A 891 23.98 13.85 11.19
N ILE A 892 23.44 12.64 11.05
CA ILE A 892 24.00 11.43 11.65
C ILE A 892 25.20 10.99 10.82
N GLY A 893 26.31 10.67 11.48
CA GLY A 893 27.52 10.21 10.79
C GLY A 893 27.30 8.90 10.04
N ARG A 894 27.89 8.77 8.85
CA ARG A 894 27.74 7.58 7.97
C ARG A 894 28.00 6.26 8.69
N THR A 895 29.08 6.15 9.46
CA THR A 895 29.43 4.93 10.19
C THR A 895 28.38 4.54 11.23
N VAL A 896 27.77 5.53 11.89
CA VAL A 896 26.69 5.31 12.87
C VAL A 896 25.44 4.80 12.15
N ALA A 897 25.06 5.45 11.05
CA ALA A 897 23.92 5.06 10.24
C ALA A 897 24.06 3.63 9.66
N GLU A 898 25.20 3.29 9.06
CA GLU A 898 25.45 1.96 8.49
C GLU A 898 25.44 0.85 9.56
N ARG A 899 26.01 1.11 10.75
CA ARG A 899 25.96 0.15 11.87
C ARG A 899 24.53 -0.06 12.39
N TRP A 900 23.76 1.03 12.50
CA TRP A 900 22.36 0.96 12.90
C TRP A 900 21.53 0.15 11.91
N LEU A 901 21.67 0.42 10.60
CA LEU A 901 21.00 -0.34 9.55
C LEU A 901 21.38 -1.82 9.54
N GLU A 902 22.65 -2.15 9.75
CA GLU A 902 23.09 -3.55 9.85
C GLU A 902 22.43 -4.26 11.04
N THR A 903 22.25 -3.55 12.17
CA THR A 903 21.53 -4.08 13.34
C THR A 903 20.05 -4.36 13.00
N LEU A 904 19.39 -3.44 12.30
CA LEU A 904 18.01 -3.64 11.84
C LEU A 904 17.88 -4.83 10.86
N ARG A 905 18.83 -4.98 9.94
CA ARG A 905 18.86 -6.09 8.96
C ARG A 905 19.01 -7.43 9.67
N GLN A 906 19.96 -7.54 10.60
CA GLN A 906 20.18 -8.77 11.38
C GLN A 906 18.95 -9.12 12.21
N TYR A 907 18.33 -8.14 12.86
CA TYR A 907 17.12 -8.35 13.65
C TYR A 907 15.96 -8.87 12.78
N GLY A 908 15.80 -8.38 11.54
CA GLY A 908 14.82 -8.93 10.60
C GLY A 908 15.03 -10.41 10.27
N ILE A 909 16.27 -10.82 10.03
CA ILE A 909 16.61 -12.24 9.80
C ILE A 909 16.32 -13.08 11.04
N GLU A 910 16.67 -12.58 12.23
CA GLU A 910 16.38 -13.24 13.50
C GLU A 910 14.87 -13.45 13.69
N GLN A 911 14.05 -12.42 13.45
CA GLN A 911 12.59 -12.52 13.62
C GLN A 911 11.95 -13.45 12.58
N PHE A 912 12.47 -13.51 11.35
CA PHE A 912 12.03 -14.52 10.39
C PHE A 912 12.27 -15.94 10.94
N HIS A 913 13.50 -16.25 11.36
CA HIS A 913 13.84 -17.59 11.86
C HIS A 913 13.17 -17.95 13.19
N ARG A 914 12.89 -16.96 14.05
CA ARG A 914 12.10 -17.14 15.27
C ARG A 914 10.69 -17.64 14.96
N ASN A 915 10.08 -17.11 13.90
CA ASN A 915 8.72 -17.44 13.52
C ASN A 915 8.65 -18.66 12.59
N HIS A 916 9.68 -18.91 11.79
CA HIS A 916 9.71 -20.00 10.81
C HIS A 916 9.69 -21.39 11.46
N LEU A 917 8.93 -22.32 10.89
CA LEU A 917 9.03 -23.73 11.23
C LEU A 917 9.46 -24.53 10.00
N PRO A 918 10.46 -25.43 10.12
CA PRO A 918 10.85 -26.30 9.02
C PRO A 918 9.65 -27.07 8.47
N VAL A 919 9.38 -26.92 7.17
CA VAL A 919 8.28 -27.62 6.51
C VAL A 919 8.67 -29.03 6.09
N PHE A 920 9.97 -29.33 6.03
CA PHE A 920 10.49 -30.69 5.86
C PHE A 920 11.22 -31.14 7.13
N GLU A 921 10.81 -32.28 7.69
CA GLU A 921 11.49 -32.92 8.84
C GLU A 921 12.04 -34.29 8.43
N PRO A 922 13.29 -34.65 8.77
CA PRO A 922 13.76 -36.02 8.60
C PRO A 922 12.84 -37.03 9.31
N THR A 923 12.63 -38.19 8.69
CA THR A 923 11.86 -39.30 9.29
C THR A 923 12.55 -39.91 10.50
#